data_AF-A0A6A3WPX6-F1
#
_entry.id   AF-A0A6A3WPX6-F1
#
_cell.length_a   1.000
_cell.length_b   1.000
_cell.length_c   1.000
_cell.angle_alpha   90.00
_cell.angle_beta   90.00
_cell.angle_gamma   90.00
#
_symmetry.space_group_name_H-M   'P 1'
#
loop_
_entity.id
_entity.type
_entity.pdbx_description
1 polymer ?
#
loop_
_entity_poly.entity_id
_entity_poly.type
_entity_poly.pdbx_seq_one_letter_code
_entity_poly.pdbx_strand_id
1 'polypeptide(L)'
;MRAKRGELPALLARLNESVGVSARRLFTQQASPSQLLQRSQSELRRLLPELCAFVDSLPAVASAMSSSLVRRAFHHPDAQWLGRSARQSGISSLLCQQLLRLARQQEDNDTLQWSVAELVTRVLLDALLSPCAQRLGQAPDACTWRPTKAKPRFHAMTCFPVWSTLLPFAAVVALRYPELFRRVLVEYPPLDKKERRVNCEFAQITGLWRLVEEIHRSDKESQETVTQVMTTLLRLASDKLLLCSQTAREQAPHLNDQLLEKFFSGLQGFSFNCWRANAVVKPALFDALRSALTSQVETHVVPKRVAVFTAVGSLLVKDLAADFVSMLIERIRETSGEAQSALLPFLVGYCAHLDLVPISSVLEVLDLLMTSYKAALEDAESQRQRRLGFLFYIVYVALHRCQAVDRLRKEVSSDAATTKEAVTQFQKRLCSEIVYEDFYVAAPVHWTARVWKDWVFLTDEDVQAFVSDTHENDNETEEEFKNRVARWQTWEALVAFRPPSFALFTQMRALLKPHLVLSSPLTDVADENGLVRARKRRRAGEALKNAMDPEKIERSFDVLLLPDVMERVCSFMSAKRLCRLALVCRDFAELSHRASLWRPLYLRMGLSAVTTKRGVLPACPVECSHGDSFEHDWRRLYQSRWKVLRKLRRTQRRAIEAAAAQSTDRGSDASSPGNTSTFVPLICSLCGCDHVFKTASDRDAHVTRHNQFTCPEPSCRASLLGLRKFQQHMRAHTAAAAAEPADADGDADAAPRFLCGYNGCNKTYKSASRLATHRRKESHYDSGSDTSDADVD
;
A
#
# COMPACT_ATOMS: atom_id res chain seq x y z
N MET A 1 15.78 22.47 42.30
CA MET A 1 16.59 23.72 42.38
C MET A 1 16.39 24.54 41.11
N ARG A 2 15.98 25.81 41.19
CA ARG A 2 15.92 26.69 40.01
C ARG A 2 17.36 27.10 39.66
N ALA A 3 17.87 26.68 38.51
CA ALA A 3 19.17 27.13 38.00
C ALA A 3 19.25 28.67 38.03
N LYS A 4 20.41 29.24 38.39
CA LYS A 4 20.56 30.70 38.42
C LYS A 4 20.32 31.22 36.99
N ARG A 5 19.47 32.25 36.83
CA ARG A 5 18.99 32.75 35.52
C ARG A 5 20.11 33.05 34.49
N GLY A 6 21.36 33.27 34.92
CA GLY A 6 22.50 33.56 34.04
C GLY A 6 23.28 32.35 33.50
N GLU A 7 23.04 31.14 34.01
CA GLU A 7 23.86 29.96 33.72
C GLU A 7 23.64 29.39 32.31
N LEU A 8 22.38 29.30 31.88
CA LEU A 8 22.02 28.81 30.56
C LEU A 8 22.53 29.72 29.42
N PRO A 9 22.34 31.06 29.48
CA PRO A 9 22.92 31.96 28.49
C PRO A 9 24.44 31.86 28.38
N ALA A 10 25.15 31.73 29.51
CA ALA A 10 26.61 31.60 29.52
C ALA A 10 27.08 30.29 28.85
N LEU A 11 26.44 29.16 29.16
CA LEU A 11 26.76 27.88 28.52
C LEU A 11 26.45 27.89 27.03
N LEU A 12 25.32 28.48 26.64
CA LEU A 12 24.91 28.64 25.24
C LEU A 12 25.89 29.52 24.46
N ALA A 13 26.33 30.64 25.03
CA ALA A 13 27.33 31.52 24.43
C ALA A 13 28.64 30.78 24.17
N ARG A 14 29.14 30.03 25.17
CA ARG A 14 30.34 29.20 25.05
C ARG A 14 30.20 28.11 23.97
N LEU A 15 29.05 27.44 23.89
CA LEU A 15 28.76 26.45 22.85
C LEU A 15 28.84 27.09 21.46
N ASN A 16 28.15 28.22 21.26
CA ASN A 16 28.09 28.92 19.98
C ASN A 16 29.45 29.49 19.56
N GLU A 17 30.21 30.05 20.50
CA GLU A 17 31.57 30.53 20.26
C GLU A 17 32.49 29.39 19.83
N SER A 18 32.51 28.28 20.57
CA SER A 18 33.36 27.12 20.28
C SER A 18 33.04 26.51 18.92
N VAL A 19 31.75 26.37 18.59
CA VAL A 19 31.28 25.89 17.28
C VAL A 19 31.67 26.89 16.18
N GLY A 20 31.47 28.19 16.39
CA GLY A 20 31.74 29.22 15.41
C GLY A 20 33.22 29.37 15.07
N VAL A 21 34.09 29.42 16.08
CA VAL A 21 35.56 29.47 15.91
C VAL A 21 36.04 28.23 15.17
N SER A 22 35.59 27.06 15.60
CA SER A 22 36.00 25.79 15.00
C SER A 22 35.51 25.64 13.55
N ALA A 23 34.26 26.02 13.25
CA ALA A 23 33.73 26.00 11.89
C ALA A 23 34.53 26.91 10.94
N ARG A 24 34.92 28.12 11.40
CA ARG A 24 35.75 29.04 10.61
C ARG A 24 37.12 28.42 10.32
N ARG A 25 37.78 27.84 11.32
CA ARG A 25 39.08 27.18 11.13
C ARG A 25 39.03 26.05 10.11
N LEU A 26 38.01 25.19 10.20
CA LEU A 26 37.83 24.09 9.24
C LEU A 26 37.61 24.59 7.82
N PHE A 27 36.84 25.68 7.67
CA PHE A 27 36.60 26.29 6.36
C PHE A 27 37.89 26.88 5.78
N THR A 28 38.70 27.58 6.58
CA THR A 28 39.98 28.15 6.16
C THR A 28 41.01 27.08 5.80
N GLN A 29 41.05 25.96 6.53
CA GLN A 29 42.01 24.88 6.30
C GLN A 29 41.60 23.94 5.14
N GLN A 30 40.39 24.07 4.60
CA GLN A 30 39.82 23.18 3.57
C GLN A 30 39.91 21.69 3.92
N ALA A 31 39.98 21.36 5.22
CA ALA A 31 40.12 19.99 5.68
C ALA A 31 38.81 19.23 5.49
N SER A 32 38.86 18.04 4.89
CA SER A 32 37.64 17.27 4.68
C SER A 32 37.13 16.70 6.01
N PRO A 33 35.82 16.82 6.31
CA PRO A 33 35.26 16.29 7.55
C PRO A 33 35.51 14.79 7.75
N SER A 34 35.52 14.00 6.66
CA SER A 34 35.79 12.56 6.71
C SER A 34 37.22 12.25 7.14
N GLN A 35 38.21 13.00 6.67
CA GLN A 35 39.60 12.85 7.13
C GLN A 35 39.74 13.23 8.61
N LEU A 36 39.07 14.29 9.04
CA LEU A 36 39.14 14.75 10.43
C LEU A 36 38.50 13.77 11.41
N LEU A 37 37.39 13.13 11.02
CA LEU A 37 36.75 12.09 11.83
C LEU A 37 37.67 10.86 12.05
N GLN A 38 38.67 10.65 11.19
CA GLN A 38 39.64 9.57 11.31
C GLN A 38 40.88 9.94 12.15
N ARG A 39 41.07 11.22 12.47
CA ARG A 39 42.25 11.68 13.23
C ARG A 39 42.20 11.30 14.71
N SER A 40 43.39 11.16 15.29
CA SER A 40 43.56 10.88 16.72
C SER A 40 43.05 12.04 17.59
N GLN A 41 42.77 11.76 18.87
CA GLN A 41 42.28 12.79 19.79
C GLN A 41 43.31 13.90 20.05
N SER A 42 44.60 13.57 20.10
CA SER A 42 45.68 14.55 20.28
C SER A 42 45.78 15.51 19.10
N GLU A 43 45.65 15.02 17.87
CA GLU A 43 45.62 15.85 16.66
C GLU A 43 44.38 16.74 16.63
N LEU A 44 43.21 16.19 16.96
CA LEU A 44 41.97 16.98 17.00
C LEU A 44 42.01 18.06 18.08
N ARG A 45 42.62 17.81 19.24
CA ARG A 45 42.86 18.82 20.28
C ARG A 45 43.80 19.93 19.79
N ARG A 46 44.81 19.61 18.98
CA ARG A 46 45.69 20.63 18.37
C ARG A 46 44.98 21.47 17.32
N LEU A 47 44.13 20.85 16.50
CA LEU A 47 43.41 21.54 15.42
C LEU A 47 42.23 22.36 15.92
N LEU A 48 41.48 21.82 16.89
CA LEU A 48 40.21 22.35 17.40
C LEU A 48 40.20 22.41 18.94
N PRO A 49 41.14 23.16 19.57
CA PRO A 49 41.28 23.20 21.02
C PRO A 49 40.02 23.73 21.72
N GLU A 50 39.32 24.71 21.16
CA GLU A 50 38.12 25.32 21.76
C GLU A 50 36.97 24.31 21.83
N LEU A 51 36.76 23.54 20.76
CA LEU A 51 35.73 22.49 20.74
C LEU A 51 36.02 21.41 21.78
N CYS A 52 37.28 20.94 21.83
CA CYS A 52 37.67 19.89 22.77
C CYS A 52 37.58 20.37 24.21
N ALA A 53 38.07 21.58 24.51
CA ALA A 53 37.98 22.19 25.84
C ALA A 53 36.52 22.41 26.28
N PHE A 54 35.64 22.80 25.36
CA PHE A 54 34.21 22.89 25.64
C PHE A 54 33.62 21.52 26.04
N VAL A 55 33.86 20.48 25.24
CA VAL A 55 33.34 19.13 25.49
C VAL A 55 33.91 18.55 26.79
N ASP A 56 35.21 18.68 27.01
CA ASP A 56 35.89 18.19 28.23
C ASP A 56 35.36 18.89 29.50
N SER A 57 34.77 20.10 29.38
CA SER A 57 34.14 20.81 30.51
C SER A 57 32.71 20.35 30.84
N LEU A 58 32.04 19.60 29.95
CA LEU A 58 30.63 19.21 30.12
C LEU A 58 30.35 18.31 31.33
N PRO A 59 31.20 17.31 31.70
CA PRO A 59 30.95 16.47 32.87
C PRO A 59 30.93 17.27 34.18
N ALA A 60 31.85 18.23 34.32
CA ALA A 60 31.91 19.10 35.49
C ALA A 60 30.67 20.00 35.56
N VAL A 61 30.24 20.57 34.42
CA VAL A 61 29.00 21.37 34.34
C VAL A 61 27.77 20.52 34.65
N ALA A 62 27.67 19.30 34.11
CA ALA A 62 26.53 18.42 34.36
C ALA A 62 26.44 18.00 35.83
N SER A 63 27.57 17.74 36.47
CA SER A 63 27.67 17.39 37.89
C SER A 63 27.31 18.57 38.80
N ALA A 64 27.79 19.77 38.47
CA ALA A 64 27.54 20.97 39.28
C ALA A 64 26.15 21.59 39.06
N MET A 65 25.57 21.48 37.86
CA MET A 65 24.46 22.34 37.41
C MET A 65 23.26 21.58 36.81
N SER A 66 23.22 20.25 36.94
CA SER A 66 22.24 19.31 36.33
C SER A 66 22.41 19.07 34.82
N SER A 67 22.30 17.80 34.41
CA SER A 67 22.22 17.36 33.02
C SER A 67 21.13 18.07 32.22
N SER A 68 20.06 18.52 32.88
CA SER A 68 18.96 19.27 32.28
C SER A 68 19.41 20.63 31.72
N LEU A 69 20.36 21.30 32.35
CA LEU A 69 20.91 22.59 31.87
C LEU A 69 21.66 22.39 30.56
N VAL A 70 22.52 21.36 30.49
CA VAL A 70 23.28 21.04 29.27
C VAL A 70 22.33 20.68 28.13
N ARG A 71 21.35 19.82 28.36
CA ARG A 71 20.31 19.49 27.37
C ARG A 71 19.60 20.73 26.85
N ARG A 72 19.19 21.63 27.76
CA ARG A 72 18.54 22.90 27.38
C ARG A 72 19.44 23.81 26.56
N ALA A 73 20.74 23.85 26.81
CA ALA A 73 21.68 24.63 26.00
C ALA A 73 21.80 24.09 24.57
N PHE A 74 21.89 22.77 24.40
CA PHE A 74 21.93 22.12 23.07
C PHE A 74 20.59 22.21 22.32
N HIS A 75 19.48 22.22 23.06
CA HIS A 75 18.13 22.31 22.51
C HIS A 75 17.65 23.75 22.25
N HIS A 76 18.40 24.75 22.74
CA HIS A 76 18.01 26.16 22.64
C HIS A 76 17.84 26.60 21.17
N PRO A 77 16.82 27.43 20.84
CA PRO A 77 16.61 27.99 19.50
C PRO A 77 17.84 28.66 18.88
N ASP A 78 18.61 29.37 19.70
CA ASP A 78 19.82 30.08 19.26
C ASP A 78 21.08 29.20 19.20
N ALA A 79 20.97 27.90 19.49
CA ALA A 79 22.12 27.00 19.46
C ALA A 79 22.56 26.73 18.01
N GLN A 80 23.79 27.12 17.68
CA GLN A 80 24.31 27.11 16.31
C GLN A 80 25.00 25.79 15.92
N TRP A 81 25.12 24.83 16.84
CA TRP A 81 25.79 23.55 16.59
C TRP A 81 25.09 22.68 15.53
N LEU A 82 23.79 22.93 15.28
CA LEU A 82 23.03 22.38 14.15
C LEU A 82 22.64 23.49 13.16
N GLY A 83 23.38 24.58 13.08
CA GLY A 83 23.24 25.56 12.02
C GLY A 83 23.61 24.98 10.66
N ARG A 84 23.21 25.65 9.57
CA ARG A 84 23.64 25.27 8.21
C ARG A 84 25.17 25.27 8.09
N SER A 85 25.82 26.33 8.59
CA SER A 85 27.28 26.47 8.57
C SER A 85 27.99 25.36 9.37
N ALA A 86 27.45 25.00 10.54
CA ALA A 86 28.02 23.94 11.37
C ALA A 86 27.95 22.57 10.69
N ARG A 87 26.80 22.23 10.07
CA ARG A 87 26.67 20.97 9.33
C ARG A 87 27.54 20.93 8.08
N GLN A 88 27.58 22.01 7.31
CA GLN A 88 28.33 22.07 6.04
C GLN A 88 29.85 22.04 6.26
N SER A 89 30.34 22.66 7.33
CA SER A 89 31.76 22.57 7.73
C SER A 89 32.13 21.22 8.35
N GLY A 90 31.16 20.38 8.72
CA GLY A 90 31.38 19.12 9.41
C GLY A 90 31.63 19.25 10.92
N ILE A 91 31.59 20.47 11.49
CA ILE A 91 31.85 20.65 12.92
C ILE A 91 30.79 19.99 13.80
N SER A 92 29.53 19.90 13.34
CA SER A 92 28.48 19.17 14.05
C SER A 92 28.86 17.70 14.26
N SER A 93 29.38 17.06 13.21
CA SER A 93 29.83 15.66 13.25
C SER A 93 31.03 15.48 14.18
N LEU A 94 31.99 16.42 14.16
CA LEU A 94 33.15 16.38 15.05
C LEU A 94 32.78 16.61 16.51
N LEU A 95 31.82 17.51 16.79
CA LEU A 95 31.25 17.70 18.12
C LEU A 95 30.60 16.41 18.62
N CYS A 96 29.76 15.77 17.81
CA CYS A 96 29.17 14.48 18.15
C CYS A 96 30.23 13.40 18.39
N GLN A 97 31.31 13.37 17.60
CA GLN A 97 32.41 12.44 17.83
C GLN A 97 33.12 12.68 19.17
N GLN A 98 33.38 13.94 19.55
CA GLN A 98 33.97 14.25 20.85
C GLN A 98 33.03 13.89 22.00
N LEU A 99 31.73 14.15 21.85
CA LEU A 99 30.72 13.71 22.83
C LEU A 99 30.72 12.19 23.01
N LEU A 100 30.81 11.42 21.92
CA LEU A 100 30.94 9.96 22.00
C LEU A 100 32.23 9.54 22.70
N ARG A 101 33.37 10.18 22.41
CA ARG A 101 34.64 9.86 23.09
C ARG A 101 34.55 10.12 24.59
N LEU A 102 33.94 11.24 24.98
CA LEU A 102 33.72 11.58 26.38
C LEU A 102 32.84 10.52 27.07
N ALA A 103 31.78 10.05 26.40
CA ALA A 103 30.93 8.97 26.93
C ALA A 103 31.72 7.66 27.17
N ARG A 104 32.69 7.35 26.30
CA ARG A 104 33.54 6.14 26.41
C ARG A 104 34.56 6.22 27.54
N GLN A 105 35.07 7.41 27.83
CA GLN A 105 36.13 7.60 28.83
C GLN A 105 35.62 7.44 30.27
N GLN A 106 34.31 7.45 30.49
CA GLN A 106 33.71 7.45 31.82
C GLN A 106 33.04 6.11 32.19
N GLU A 107 33.27 5.05 31.41
CA GLU A 107 32.68 3.72 31.67
C GLU A 107 33.09 3.12 33.03
N ASP A 108 34.19 3.58 33.64
CA ASP A 108 34.76 2.99 34.87
C ASP A 108 34.32 3.66 36.21
N ASN A 109 33.47 4.70 36.19
CA ASN A 109 33.15 5.49 37.41
C ASN A 109 31.66 5.45 37.76
N ASP A 110 31.26 4.46 38.56
CA ASP A 110 29.87 4.15 38.95
C ASP A 110 29.20 5.15 39.93
N THR A 111 29.88 6.20 40.36
CA THR A 111 29.42 7.07 41.46
C THR A 111 28.56 8.27 41.05
N LEU A 112 28.35 8.51 39.75
CA LEU A 112 27.57 9.67 39.28
C LEU A 112 26.09 9.33 39.07
N GLN A 113 25.21 10.19 39.58
CA GLN A 113 23.75 10.06 39.46
C GLN A 113 23.25 10.00 37.99
N TRP A 114 24.08 10.44 37.02
CA TRP A 114 23.84 10.39 35.58
C TRP A 114 25.14 10.08 34.83
N SER A 115 25.12 9.11 33.90
CA SER A 115 26.27 8.84 33.03
C SER A 115 26.38 9.86 31.89
N VAL A 116 27.60 10.20 31.46
CA VAL A 116 27.78 11.06 30.27
C VAL A 116 27.18 10.41 29.02
N ALA A 117 27.22 9.08 28.91
CA ALA A 117 26.53 8.36 27.85
C ALA A 117 25.03 8.69 27.79
N GLU A 118 24.38 8.85 28.95
CA GLU A 118 22.95 9.21 29.00
C GLU A 118 22.72 10.63 28.48
N LEU A 119 23.55 11.58 28.93
CA LEU A 119 23.50 12.97 28.48
C LEU A 119 23.66 13.06 26.95
N VAL A 120 24.67 12.37 26.40
CA VAL A 120 24.94 12.34 24.95
C VAL A 120 23.76 11.73 24.19
N THR A 121 23.22 10.61 24.69
CA THR A 121 22.03 9.97 24.12
C THR A 121 20.86 10.94 24.04
N ARG A 122 20.56 11.63 25.16
CA ARG A 122 19.47 12.61 25.22
C ARG A 122 19.70 13.81 24.30
N VAL A 123 20.91 14.36 24.24
CA VAL A 123 21.25 15.46 23.32
C VAL A 123 21.03 15.07 21.86
N LEU A 124 21.44 13.85 21.46
CA LEU A 124 21.22 13.35 20.10
C LEU A 124 19.74 13.12 19.81
N LEU A 125 19.00 12.48 20.71
CA LEU A 125 17.58 12.18 20.53
C LEU A 125 16.72 13.44 20.56
N ASP A 126 16.97 14.39 21.46
CA ASP A 126 16.32 15.69 21.50
C ASP A 126 16.50 16.42 20.14
N ALA A 127 17.70 16.37 19.56
CA ALA A 127 17.98 17.00 18.26
C ALA A 127 17.28 16.34 17.05
N LEU A 128 17.08 15.01 17.11
CA LEU A 128 16.49 14.19 16.04
C LEU A 128 14.96 14.13 16.12
N LEU A 129 14.40 14.03 17.33
CA LEU A 129 12.99 13.75 17.60
C LEU A 129 12.18 14.98 17.98
N SER A 130 12.81 16.12 18.32
CA SER A 130 12.07 17.37 18.47
C SER A 130 11.66 17.96 17.10
N PRO A 131 10.41 18.43 16.97
CA PRO A 131 9.98 19.26 15.87
C PRO A 131 10.89 20.48 15.66
N CYS A 132 11.00 20.94 14.42
CA CYS A 132 11.74 22.17 14.14
C CYS A 132 11.13 23.40 14.82
N ALA A 133 9.83 23.41 15.09
CA ALA A 133 9.17 24.48 15.86
C ALA A 133 9.80 24.62 17.25
N GLN A 134 9.88 23.48 17.95
CA GLN A 134 10.44 23.40 19.29
C GLN A 134 11.94 23.74 19.29
N ARG A 135 12.70 23.16 18.33
CA ARG A 135 14.16 23.31 18.27
C ARG A 135 14.62 24.69 17.80
N LEU A 136 13.87 25.36 16.93
CA LEU A 136 14.27 26.65 16.33
C LEU A 136 13.44 27.82 16.88
N GLY A 137 12.56 27.59 17.86
CA GLY A 137 11.57 28.56 18.36
C GLY A 137 10.43 28.84 17.38
N GLN A 138 10.69 28.75 16.07
CA GLN A 138 9.69 28.89 15.00
C GLN A 138 9.91 27.83 13.92
N ALA A 139 8.83 27.17 13.50
CA ALA A 139 8.90 26.20 12.40
C ALA A 139 9.26 26.90 11.08
N PRO A 140 10.32 26.46 10.38
CA PRO A 140 10.59 26.92 9.02
C PRO A 140 9.39 26.63 8.12
N ASP A 141 9.15 27.48 7.11
CA ASP A 141 8.01 27.37 6.19
C ASP A 141 7.88 26.00 5.50
N ALA A 142 9.00 25.31 5.27
CA ALA A 142 9.01 23.98 4.69
C ALA A 142 8.56 22.89 5.69
N CYS A 143 8.78 23.12 6.99
CA CYS A 143 8.43 22.23 8.08
C CYS A 143 6.99 22.46 8.58
N THR A 144 6.41 23.62 8.31
CA THR A 144 5.01 23.93 8.63
C THR A 144 4.07 23.23 7.64
N TRP A 145 3.13 22.46 8.17
CA TRP A 145 2.10 21.84 7.33
C TRP A 145 1.11 22.92 6.84
N ARG A 146 0.71 22.83 5.57
CA ARG A 146 -0.31 23.70 4.98
C ARG A 146 -1.32 22.83 4.20
N PRO A 147 -2.64 22.89 4.51
CA PRO A 147 -3.64 22.04 3.87
C PRO A 147 -3.66 22.17 2.34
N THR A 148 -3.37 23.37 1.83
CA THR A 148 -3.39 23.68 0.40
C THR A 148 -2.21 23.09 -0.38
N LYS A 149 -1.17 22.59 0.29
CA LYS A 149 0.02 22.02 -0.36
C LYS A 149 -0.09 20.50 -0.43
N ALA A 150 -0.40 19.98 -1.62
CA ALA A 150 -0.49 18.54 -1.87
C ALA A 150 0.83 17.77 -1.66
N LYS A 151 2.01 18.43 -1.66
CA LYS A 151 3.30 17.77 -1.43
C LYS A 151 4.18 18.60 -0.51
N PRO A 152 4.70 18.04 0.60
CA PRO A 152 5.69 18.71 1.42
C PRO A 152 6.96 18.98 0.60
N ARG A 153 7.62 20.13 0.83
CA ARG A 153 8.90 20.46 0.19
C ARG A 153 10.05 19.80 0.94
N PHE A 154 10.14 18.47 0.84
CA PHE A 154 11.11 17.67 1.61
C PHE A 154 12.57 18.18 1.47
N HIS A 155 12.97 18.61 0.27
CA HIS A 155 14.31 19.16 0.01
C HIS A 155 14.62 20.47 0.77
N ALA A 156 13.59 21.23 1.15
CA ALA A 156 13.73 22.50 1.86
C ALA A 156 13.60 22.34 3.39
N MET A 157 13.27 21.14 3.88
CA MET A 157 13.11 20.89 5.31
C MET A 157 14.47 20.78 6.00
N THR A 158 14.67 21.58 7.04
CA THR A 158 15.95 21.64 7.79
C THR A 158 16.20 20.41 8.65
N CYS A 159 15.18 19.61 8.97
CA CYS A 159 15.34 18.38 9.76
C CYS A 159 16.02 17.24 8.99
N PHE A 160 15.86 17.11 7.67
CA PHE A 160 16.54 16.04 6.92
C PHE A 160 18.08 16.13 6.98
N PRO A 161 18.69 17.31 6.74
CA PRO A 161 20.13 17.47 6.95
C PRO A 161 20.59 17.16 8.37
N VAL A 162 19.77 17.49 9.39
CA VAL A 162 20.10 17.14 10.78
C VAL A 162 20.13 15.63 10.98
N TRP A 163 19.09 14.92 10.52
CA TRP A 163 19.07 13.46 10.54
C TRP A 163 20.31 12.87 9.84
N SER A 164 20.63 13.30 8.63
CA SER A 164 21.83 12.81 7.92
C SER A 164 23.15 13.10 8.64
N THR A 165 23.22 14.18 9.43
CA THR A 165 24.43 14.54 10.19
C THR A 165 24.58 13.71 11.46
N LEU A 166 23.48 13.50 12.19
CA LEU A 166 23.52 12.88 13.52
C LEU A 166 23.33 11.36 13.51
N LEU A 167 22.74 10.82 12.45
CA LEU A 167 22.38 9.39 12.37
C LEU A 167 23.53 8.43 12.63
N PRO A 168 24.75 8.60 12.06
CA PRO A 168 25.85 7.67 12.32
C PRO A 168 26.24 7.63 13.81
N PHE A 169 26.16 8.79 14.49
CA PHE A 169 26.51 8.88 15.91
C PHE A 169 25.42 8.27 16.79
N ALA A 170 24.14 8.50 16.47
CA ALA A 170 23.03 7.87 17.17
C ALA A 170 23.07 6.33 17.04
N ALA A 171 23.42 5.80 15.86
CA ALA A 171 23.61 4.37 15.66
C ALA A 171 24.76 3.81 16.52
N VAL A 172 25.89 4.52 16.60
CA VAL A 172 27.02 4.10 17.47
C VAL A 172 26.63 4.08 18.96
N VAL A 173 25.85 5.06 19.44
CA VAL A 173 25.34 5.03 20.82
C VAL A 173 24.40 3.84 21.03
N ALA A 174 23.47 3.61 20.10
CA ALA A 174 22.50 2.52 20.19
C ALA A 174 23.17 1.13 20.23
N LEU A 175 24.28 0.95 19.50
CA LEU A 175 25.04 -0.30 19.48
C LEU A 175 25.92 -0.48 20.73
N ARG A 176 26.54 0.61 21.22
CA ARG A 176 27.46 0.52 22.35
C ARG A 176 26.73 0.51 23.70
N TYR A 177 25.62 1.21 23.81
CA TYR A 177 24.84 1.36 25.05
C TYR A 177 23.36 1.02 24.81
N PRO A 178 23.02 -0.20 24.36
CA PRO A 178 21.68 -0.52 23.90
C PRO A 178 20.62 -0.35 25.00
N GLU A 179 20.87 -0.83 26.22
CA GLU A 179 19.92 -0.68 27.33
C GLU A 179 19.69 0.77 27.73
N LEU A 180 20.77 1.55 27.79
CA LEU A 180 20.69 2.98 28.08
C LEU A 180 19.90 3.73 27.00
N PHE A 181 20.19 3.43 25.73
CA PHE A 181 19.51 4.02 24.59
C PHE A 181 18.03 3.68 24.59
N ARG A 182 17.68 2.41 24.85
CA ARG A 182 16.31 1.93 25.01
C ARG A 182 15.59 2.65 26.14
N ARG A 183 16.20 2.75 27.32
CA ARG A 183 15.64 3.46 28.47
C ARG A 183 15.35 4.92 28.13
N VAL A 184 16.31 5.63 27.55
CA VAL A 184 16.14 7.04 27.17
C VAL A 184 15.03 7.22 26.11
N LEU A 185 14.89 6.29 25.17
CA LEU A 185 13.81 6.31 24.18
C LEU A 185 12.43 6.14 24.83
N VAL A 186 12.29 5.21 25.77
CA VAL A 186 11.01 4.96 26.49
C VAL A 186 10.63 6.16 27.36
N GLU A 187 11.61 6.78 28.01
CA GLU A 187 11.41 8.01 28.80
C GLU A 187 11.24 9.26 27.95
N TYR A 188 11.47 9.19 26.63
CA TYR A 188 11.37 10.35 25.76
C TYR A 188 9.92 10.84 25.77
N PRO A 189 9.63 12.05 26.29
CA PRO A 189 8.27 12.47 26.53
C PRO A 189 7.49 12.51 25.20
N PRO A 190 6.25 12.00 25.18
CA PRO A 190 5.38 12.21 24.03
C PRO A 190 5.25 13.72 23.80
N LEU A 191 5.37 14.14 22.54
CA LEU A 191 5.28 15.56 22.18
C LEU A 191 3.99 16.14 22.74
N ASP A 192 4.11 17.31 23.36
CA ASP A 192 2.99 17.96 24.03
C ASP A 192 1.84 18.14 23.04
N LYS A 193 0.65 17.60 23.39
CA LYS A 193 -0.50 17.39 22.48
C LYS A 193 -1.06 18.69 21.88
N LYS A 194 -0.56 19.85 22.33
CA LYS A 194 -1.01 21.19 21.95
C LYS A 194 -0.31 21.76 20.72
N GLU A 195 0.79 21.17 20.24
CA GLU A 195 1.55 21.74 19.12
C GLU A 195 0.99 21.37 17.74
N ARG A 196 1.07 22.35 16.83
CA ARG A 196 0.55 22.27 15.44
C ARG A 196 1.17 21.09 14.69
N ARG A 197 0.36 20.40 13.87
CA ARG A 197 0.84 19.38 12.91
C ARG A 197 2.00 19.96 12.08
N VAL A 198 3.13 19.25 12.06
CA VAL A 198 4.34 19.66 11.34
C VAL A 198 4.76 18.57 10.36
N ASN A 199 5.29 18.98 9.20
CA ASN A 199 5.90 18.05 8.24
C ASN A 199 7.12 17.33 8.85
N CYS A 200 7.65 17.80 10.00
CA CYS A 200 8.78 17.18 10.70
C CYS A 200 8.55 15.71 11.02
N GLU A 201 7.31 15.29 11.28
CA GLU A 201 6.95 13.89 11.55
C GLU A 201 7.37 12.97 10.41
N PHE A 202 7.21 13.41 9.16
CA PHE A 202 7.64 12.65 7.99
C PHE A 202 9.16 12.41 8.01
N ALA A 203 9.93 13.44 8.37
CA ALA A 203 11.39 13.33 8.48
C ALA A 203 11.80 12.47 9.68
N GLN A 204 11.05 12.52 10.79
CA GLN A 204 11.28 11.67 11.96
C GLN A 204 11.03 10.20 11.63
N ILE A 205 9.89 9.85 11.02
CA ILE A 205 9.59 8.47 10.61
C ILE A 205 10.63 7.97 9.60
N THR A 206 10.99 8.79 8.61
CA THR A 206 12.06 8.44 7.65
C THR A 206 13.41 8.26 8.34
N GLY A 207 13.72 9.12 9.29
CA GLY A 207 14.97 9.09 10.06
C GLY A 207 15.07 7.88 10.97
N LEU A 208 13.98 7.53 11.66
CA LEU A 208 13.87 6.35 12.51
C LEU A 208 14.10 5.07 11.72
N TRP A 209 13.48 4.93 10.53
CA TRP A 209 13.75 3.78 9.65
C TRP A 209 15.23 3.71 9.24
N ARG A 210 15.83 4.83 8.82
CA ARG A 210 17.26 4.86 8.47
C ARG A 210 18.15 4.53 9.66
N LEU A 211 17.76 4.91 10.88
CA LEU A 211 18.49 4.59 12.10
C LEU A 211 18.42 3.09 12.39
N VAL A 212 17.23 2.48 12.28
CA VAL A 212 17.03 1.03 12.42
C VAL A 212 17.86 0.26 11.38
N GLU A 213 17.89 0.72 10.13
CA GLU A 213 18.73 0.15 9.06
C GLU A 213 20.23 0.29 9.36
N GLU A 214 20.68 1.43 9.89
CA GLU A 214 22.09 1.66 10.22
C GLU A 214 22.56 0.81 11.40
N ILE A 215 21.72 0.70 12.44
CA ILE A 215 21.95 -0.18 13.58
C ILE A 215 22.05 -1.62 13.08
N HIS A 216 21.12 -2.06 12.23
CA HIS A 216 21.17 -3.40 11.65
C HIS A 216 22.44 -3.65 10.83
N ARG A 217 22.84 -2.71 9.97
CA ARG A 217 24.05 -2.85 9.13
C ARG A 217 25.33 -2.98 9.97
N SER A 218 25.34 -2.34 11.13
CA SER A 218 26.51 -2.24 12.00
C SER A 218 26.59 -3.34 13.06
N ASP A 219 25.47 -3.99 13.37
CA ASP A 219 25.37 -5.09 14.32
C ASP A 219 25.80 -6.42 13.69
N LYS A 220 27.07 -6.75 13.85
CA LYS A 220 27.65 -8.01 13.34
C LYS A 220 27.35 -9.21 14.24
N GLU A 221 27.15 -8.98 15.52
CA GLU A 221 27.02 -10.04 16.53
C GLU A 221 25.56 -10.45 16.76
N SER A 222 24.60 -9.71 16.17
CA SER A 222 23.17 -10.00 16.25
C SER A 222 22.65 -9.98 17.68
N GLN A 223 23.10 -9.00 18.46
CA GLN A 223 22.81 -8.91 19.87
C GLN A 223 21.29 -8.75 20.11
N GLU A 224 20.76 -9.48 21.10
CA GLU A 224 19.35 -9.41 21.47
C GLU A 224 18.96 -8.00 21.95
N THR A 225 19.82 -7.36 22.75
CA THR A 225 19.64 -5.99 23.25
C THR A 225 19.52 -4.98 22.11
N VAL A 226 20.28 -5.16 21.02
CA VAL A 226 20.17 -4.33 19.81
C VAL A 226 18.83 -4.55 19.10
N THR A 227 18.35 -5.80 19.06
CA THR A 227 17.00 -6.12 18.56
C THR A 227 15.93 -5.37 19.38
N GLN A 228 16.04 -5.36 20.70
CA GLN A 228 15.11 -4.63 21.58
C GLN A 228 15.16 -3.11 21.37
N VAL A 229 16.34 -2.53 21.10
CA VAL A 229 16.46 -1.12 20.71
C VAL A 229 15.73 -0.84 19.40
N MET A 230 15.91 -1.68 18.39
CA MET A 230 15.21 -1.55 17.10
C MET A 230 13.70 -1.66 17.28
N THR A 231 13.23 -2.61 18.10
CA THR A 231 11.81 -2.76 18.45
C THR A 231 11.28 -1.49 19.10
N THR A 232 12.02 -0.91 20.04
CA THR A 232 11.63 0.32 20.74
C THR A 232 11.58 1.53 19.79
N LEU A 233 12.52 1.64 18.84
CA LEU A 233 12.51 2.69 17.81
C LEU A 233 11.30 2.57 16.88
N LEU A 234 10.96 1.36 16.44
CA LEU A 234 9.78 1.13 15.59
C LEU A 234 8.47 1.32 16.36
N ARG A 235 8.44 0.93 17.63
CA ARG A 235 7.31 1.22 18.53
C ARG A 235 7.11 2.73 18.66
N LEU A 236 8.17 3.50 18.91
CA LEU A 236 8.11 4.96 18.97
C LEU A 236 7.58 5.58 17.65
N ALA A 237 8.02 5.06 16.50
CA ALA A 237 7.51 5.50 15.19
C ALA A 237 6.01 5.18 15.03
N SER A 238 5.59 4.00 15.48
CA SER A 238 4.20 3.53 15.44
C SER A 238 3.31 4.35 16.38
N ASP A 239 3.77 4.59 17.61
CA ASP A 239 3.08 5.43 18.60
C ASP A 239 2.89 6.85 18.07
N LYS A 240 3.89 7.42 17.37
CA LYS A 240 3.71 8.72 16.70
C LYS A 240 2.58 8.69 15.68
N LEU A 241 2.46 7.65 14.86
CA LEU A 241 1.39 7.52 13.86
C LEU A 241 0.01 7.31 14.52
N LEU A 242 -0.04 6.47 15.55
CA LEU A 242 -1.26 6.04 16.22
C LEU A 242 -1.78 7.05 17.26
N LEU A 243 -0.91 7.90 17.82
CA LEU A 243 -1.27 8.91 18.83
C LEU A 243 -1.40 10.33 18.26
N CYS A 244 -0.90 10.62 17.05
CA CYS A 244 -1.14 11.89 16.30
C CYS A 244 -2.63 12.23 16.01
N SER A 245 -3.29 12.88 16.98
CA SER A 245 -4.56 13.64 16.92
C SER A 245 -5.85 12.94 17.36
N GLN A 246 -6.32 13.33 18.55
CA GLN A 246 -7.74 13.58 18.85
C GLN A 246 -8.09 15.09 18.78
N THR A 247 -7.09 15.99 18.91
CA THR A 247 -7.34 17.42 19.21
C THR A 247 -7.36 18.36 18.01
N ALA A 248 -6.81 17.97 16.86
CA ALA A 248 -6.84 18.77 15.63
C ALA A 248 -7.77 18.06 14.64
N ARG A 249 -8.94 18.67 14.39
CA ARG A 249 -9.95 18.28 13.38
C ARG A 249 -9.32 17.55 12.19
N GLU A 250 -10.00 16.54 11.65
CA GLU A 250 -9.66 15.64 10.52
C GLU A 250 -9.17 16.30 9.20
N GLN A 251 -8.70 17.54 9.22
CA GLN A 251 -8.34 18.42 8.12
C GLN A 251 -7.13 17.98 7.28
N ALA A 252 -6.52 16.81 7.55
CA ALA A 252 -5.31 16.37 6.85
C ALA A 252 -5.24 14.85 6.56
N PRO A 253 -6.30 14.22 6.03
CA PRO A 253 -6.31 12.77 5.79
C PRO A 253 -5.19 12.34 4.84
N HIS A 254 -4.90 13.18 3.85
CA HIS A 254 -3.81 12.98 2.89
C HIS A 254 -2.41 12.96 3.55
N LEU A 255 -2.14 13.77 4.59
CA LEU A 255 -0.85 13.69 5.29
C LEU A 255 -0.74 12.37 6.04
N ASN A 256 -1.81 11.94 6.72
CA ASN A 256 -1.81 10.66 7.43
C ASN A 256 -1.59 9.50 6.46
N ASP A 257 -2.24 9.51 5.29
CA ASP A 257 -2.04 8.51 4.24
C ASP A 257 -0.56 8.48 3.78
N GLN A 258 0.06 9.65 3.56
CA GLN A 258 1.49 9.74 3.23
C GLN A 258 2.44 9.25 4.33
N LEU A 259 2.11 9.53 5.60
CA LEU A 259 2.91 9.07 6.73
C LEU A 259 2.81 7.55 6.89
N LEU A 260 1.61 6.99 6.74
CA LEU A 260 1.37 5.54 6.73
C LEU A 260 2.06 4.88 5.53
N GLU A 261 1.93 5.44 4.33
CA GLU A 261 2.65 4.96 3.13
C GLU A 261 4.15 4.94 3.39
N LYS A 262 4.71 6.03 3.92
CA LYS A 262 6.14 6.11 4.18
C LYS A 262 6.58 5.10 5.24
N PHE A 263 5.81 4.92 6.29
CA PHE A 263 6.08 3.95 7.35
C PHE A 263 6.05 2.52 6.81
N PHE A 264 4.97 2.12 6.14
CA PHE A 264 4.79 0.76 5.63
C PHE A 264 5.71 0.44 4.45
N SER A 265 6.09 1.43 3.63
CA SER A 265 7.15 1.25 2.63
C SER A 265 8.51 0.99 3.28
N GLY A 266 8.80 1.68 4.40
CA GLY A 266 10.00 1.42 5.22
C GLY A 266 9.97 0.03 5.84
N LEU A 267 8.84 -0.36 6.41
CA LEU A 267 8.61 -1.70 6.96
C LEU A 267 8.83 -2.78 5.92
N GLN A 268 8.20 -2.65 4.75
CA GLN A 268 8.37 -3.61 3.66
C GLN A 268 9.84 -3.71 3.24
N GLY A 269 10.53 -2.58 3.04
CA GLY A 269 11.95 -2.58 2.71
C GLY A 269 12.82 -3.23 3.78
N PHE A 270 12.53 -2.95 5.06
CA PHE A 270 13.22 -3.55 6.19
C PHE A 270 12.97 -5.06 6.29
N SER A 271 11.72 -5.51 6.12
CA SER A 271 11.37 -6.94 6.13
C SER A 271 12.08 -7.74 5.04
N PHE A 272 12.36 -7.13 3.89
CA PHE A 272 13.15 -7.77 2.83
C PHE A 272 14.65 -7.79 3.11
N ASN A 273 15.18 -6.76 3.79
CA ASN A 273 16.62 -6.61 3.97
C ASN A 273 17.14 -7.20 5.29
N CYS A 274 16.26 -7.45 6.27
CA CYS A 274 16.65 -7.82 7.62
C CYS A 274 16.10 -9.21 7.98
N TRP A 275 17.00 -10.16 8.19
CA TRP A 275 16.64 -11.54 8.56
C TRP A 275 15.90 -11.63 9.91
N ARG A 276 16.16 -10.69 10.84
CA ARG A 276 15.45 -10.58 12.13
C ARG A 276 14.21 -9.70 12.09
N ALA A 277 13.72 -9.34 10.89
CA ALA A 277 12.63 -8.37 10.77
C ALA A 277 11.38 -8.77 11.55
N ASN A 278 10.99 -10.05 11.57
CA ASN A 278 9.81 -10.47 12.32
C ASN A 278 9.96 -10.27 13.84
N ALA A 279 11.15 -10.57 14.39
CA ALA A 279 11.46 -10.37 15.81
C ALA A 279 11.48 -8.90 16.23
N VAL A 280 11.70 -7.98 15.29
CA VAL A 280 11.69 -6.53 15.54
C VAL A 280 10.31 -5.93 15.29
N VAL A 281 9.72 -6.20 14.13
CA VAL A 281 8.51 -5.55 13.63
C VAL A 281 7.27 -6.05 14.36
N LYS A 282 7.12 -7.37 14.54
CA LYS A 282 5.90 -7.94 15.14
C LYS A 282 5.67 -7.41 16.57
N PRO A 283 6.65 -7.47 17.50
CA PRO A 283 6.45 -6.93 18.84
C PRO A 283 6.25 -5.41 18.83
N ALA A 284 6.97 -4.68 17.97
CA ALA A 284 6.85 -3.21 17.88
C ALA A 284 5.44 -2.76 17.47
N LEU A 285 4.88 -3.37 16.42
CA LEU A 285 3.53 -3.06 15.96
C LEU A 285 2.48 -3.51 16.96
N PHE A 286 2.62 -4.72 17.49
CA PHE A 286 1.68 -5.29 18.45
C PHE A 286 1.59 -4.44 19.73
N ASP A 287 2.74 -4.05 20.29
CA ASP A 287 2.80 -3.17 21.46
C ASP A 287 2.21 -1.79 21.21
N ALA A 288 2.50 -1.19 20.06
CA ALA A 288 1.98 0.13 19.70
C ALA A 288 0.46 0.09 19.52
N LEU A 289 -0.07 -0.95 18.87
CA LEU A 289 -1.51 -1.16 18.71
C LEU A 289 -2.21 -1.40 20.05
N ARG A 290 -1.63 -2.24 20.92
CA ARG A 290 -2.12 -2.49 22.28
C ARG A 290 -2.15 -1.20 23.10
N SER A 291 -1.08 -0.41 23.05
CA SER A 291 -0.98 0.90 23.71
C SER A 291 -2.04 1.88 23.18
N ALA A 292 -2.16 1.99 21.85
CA ALA A 292 -3.13 2.86 21.20
C ALA A 292 -4.56 2.51 21.62
N LEU A 293 -4.96 1.23 21.55
CA LEU A 293 -6.31 0.81 21.92
C LEU A 293 -6.60 1.00 23.41
N THR A 294 -5.59 0.81 24.28
CA THR A 294 -5.72 1.12 25.71
C THR A 294 -6.06 2.58 25.93
N SER A 295 -5.38 3.48 25.21
CA SER A 295 -5.61 4.91 25.34
C SER A 295 -6.98 5.37 24.79
N GLN A 296 -7.62 4.57 23.93
CA GLN A 296 -8.90 4.94 23.31
C GLN A 296 -10.13 4.50 24.11
N VAL A 297 -9.95 3.72 25.18
CA VAL A 297 -11.03 3.30 26.08
C VAL A 297 -11.81 4.51 26.60
N GLU A 298 -11.13 5.63 26.86
CA GLU A 298 -11.76 6.87 27.33
C GLU A 298 -12.65 7.57 26.29
N THR A 299 -12.43 7.31 24.99
CA THR A 299 -13.11 8.04 23.91
C THR A 299 -14.23 7.25 23.21
N HIS A 300 -14.43 5.99 23.60
CA HIS A 300 -15.41 5.03 23.06
C HIS A 300 -15.40 4.79 21.54
N VAL A 301 -14.57 5.50 20.77
CA VAL A 301 -14.50 5.40 19.31
C VAL A 301 -13.06 5.15 18.91
N VAL A 302 -12.79 4.00 18.29
CA VAL A 302 -11.47 3.70 17.76
C VAL A 302 -11.20 4.55 16.51
N PRO A 303 -10.13 5.37 16.47
CA PRO A 303 -9.83 6.22 15.32
C PRO A 303 -9.63 5.40 14.03
N LYS A 304 -10.18 5.89 12.90
CA LYS A 304 -10.04 5.24 11.57
C LYS A 304 -8.60 4.91 11.20
N ARG A 305 -7.65 5.77 11.62
CA ARG A 305 -6.21 5.54 11.42
C ARG A 305 -5.67 4.30 12.13
N VAL A 306 -6.17 3.97 13.31
CA VAL A 306 -5.79 2.76 14.06
C VAL A 306 -6.29 1.54 13.30
N ALA A 307 -7.53 1.58 12.77
CA ALA A 307 -8.05 0.53 11.91
C ALA A 307 -7.19 0.32 10.66
N VAL A 308 -6.87 1.41 9.93
CA VAL A 308 -6.01 1.33 8.73
C VAL A 308 -4.62 0.79 9.06
N PHE A 309 -4.00 1.27 10.13
CA PHE A 309 -2.70 0.81 10.57
C PHE A 309 -2.72 -0.68 10.95
N THR A 310 -3.76 -1.12 11.67
CA THR A 310 -3.95 -2.53 12.03
C THR A 310 -4.08 -3.40 10.79
N ALA A 311 -4.96 -3.04 9.86
CA ALA A 311 -5.19 -3.81 8.63
C ALA A 311 -3.93 -3.91 7.76
N VAL A 312 -3.22 -2.80 7.53
CA VAL A 312 -2.00 -2.81 6.72
C VAL A 312 -0.84 -3.50 7.44
N GLY A 313 -0.71 -3.33 8.76
CA GLY A 313 0.27 -4.07 9.56
C GLY A 313 0.06 -5.58 9.46
N SER A 314 -1.19 -6.01 9.54
CA SER A 314 -1.59 -7.43 9.42
C SER A 314 -1.31 -8.02 8.05
N LEU A 315 -1.30 -7.19 7.00
CA LEU A 315 -0.92 -7.61 5.65
C LEU A 315 0.58 -7.89 5.54
N LEU A 316 1.40 -7.11 6.24
CA LEU A 316 2.85 -7.11 6.07
C LEU A 316 3.60 -7.96 7.09
N VAL A 317 2.96 -8.30 8.21
CA VAL A 317 3.57 -9.07 9.30
C VAL A 317 2.80 -10.37 9.49
N LYS A 318 3.52 -11.48 9.31
CA LYS A 318 2.96 -12.82 9.47
C LYS A 318 2.38 -13.01 10.88
N ASP A 319 1.21 -13.63 10.96
CA ASP A 319 0.51 -14.00 12.19
C ASP A 319 0.09 -12.81 13.07
N LEU A 320 0.37 -11.56 12.69
CA LEU A 320 -0.03 -10.39 13.49
C LEU A 320 -1.54 -10.28 13.62
N ALA A 321 -2.30 -10.69 12.59
CA ALA A 321 -3.76 -10.68 12.65
C ALA A 321 -4.32 -11.62 13.72
N ALA A 322 -3.77 -12.83 13.82
CA ALA A 322 -4.20 -13.84 14.80
C ALA A 322 -3.87 -13.38 16.22
N ASP A 323 -2.59 -13.04 16.47
CA ASP A 323 -2.14 -12.54 17.77
C ASP A 323 -2.97 -11.33 18.24
N PHE A 324 -3.28 -10.42 17.31
CA PHE A 324 -4.05 -9.23 17.61
C PHE A 324 -5.51 -9.54 17.96
N VAL A 325 -6.14 -10.50 17.29
CA VAL A 325 -7.47 -11.00 17.67
C VAL A 325 -7.44 -11.62 19.06
N SER A 326 -6.49 -12.52 19.34
CA SER A 326 -6.37 -13.16 20.65
C SER A 326 -6.17 -12.13 21.77
N MET A 327 -5.32 -11.13 21.57
CA MET A 327 -5.13 -10.01 22.51
C MET A 327 -6.41 -9.22 22.76
N LEU A 328 -7.20 -8.95 21.71
CA LEU A 328 -8.46 -8.23 21.87
C LEU A 328 -9.52 -9.08 22.57
N ILE A 329 -9.57 -10.39 22.33
CA ILE A 329 -10.46 -11.31 23.04
C ILE A 329 -10.13 -11.32 24.53
N GLU A 330 -8.85 -11.54 24.89
CA GLU A 330 -8.40 -11.52 26.29
C GLU A 330 -8.78 -10.21 26.96
N ARG A 331 -8.48 -9.09 26.30
CA ARG A 331 -8.82 -7.77 26.83
C ARG A 331 -10.32 -7.55 26.99
N ILE A 332 -11.13 -7.96 26.02
CA ILE A 332 -12.59 -7.84 26.10
C ILE A 332 -13.14 -8.68 27.26
N ARG A 333 -12.55 -9.83 27.56
CA ARG A 333 -12.91 -10.66 28.72
C ARG A 333 -12.52 -10.00 30.05
N GLU A 334 -11.38 -9.31 30.09
CA GLU A 334 -10.90 -8.60 31.28
C GLU A 334 -11.65 -7.29 31.55
N THR A 335 -12.12 -6.62 30.49
CA THR A 335 -12.82 -5.33 30.62
C THR A 335 -14.32 -5.51 30.74
N SER A 336 -14.93 -4.89 31.75
CA SER A 336 -16.39 -4.78 31.86
C SER A 336 -16.90 -3.40 31.40
N GLY A 337 -18.18 -3.32 31.01
CA GLY A 337 -18.87 -2.05 30.79
C GLY A 337 -18.53 -1.34 29.48
N GLU A 338 -18.20 -0.05 29.56
CA GLU A 338 -18.09 0.84 28.40
C GLU A 338 -16.81 0.65 27.57
N ALA A 339 -15.75 0.08 28.16
CA ALA A 339 -14.53 -0.27 27.42
C ALA A 339 -14.80 -1.39 26.41
N GLN A 340 -15.60 -2.37 26.82
CA GLN A 340 -16.04 -3.48 26.00
C GLN A 340 -16.89 -2.98 24.82
N SER A 341 -17.72 -1.95 25.02
CA SER A 341 -18.59 -1.42 23.96
C SER A 341 -17.82 -0.76 22.81
N ALA A 342 -16.58 -0.30 23.03
CA ALA A 342 -15.74 0.29 21.99
C ALA A 342 -14.86 -0.75 21.29
N LEU A 343 -14.30 -1.70 22.04
CA LEU A 343 -13.38 -2.72 21.50
C LEU A 343 -14.12 -3.81 20.72
N LEU A 344 -15.33 -4.19 21.15
CA LEU A 344 -16.08 -5.26 20.51
C LEU A 344 -16.48 -4.93 19.07
N PRO A 345 -17.11 -3.77 18.75
CA PRO A 345 -17.43 -3.42 17.36
C PRO A 345 -16.18 -3.27 16.48
N PHE A 346 -15.05 -2.88 17.08
CA PHE A 346 -13.78 -2.83 16.37
C PHE A 346 -13.27 -4.23 16.00
N LEU A 347 -13.29 -5.18 16.94
CA LEU A 347 -12.92 -6.58 16.71
C LEU A 347 -13.85 -7.26 15.70
N VAL A 348 -15.15 -7.06 15.83
CA VAL A 348 -16.19 -7.56 14.91
C VAL A 348 -15.91 -7.06 13.49
N GLY A 349 -15.69 -5.76 13.31
CA GLY A 349 -15.40 -5.18 12.00
C GLY A 349 -14.09 -5.66 11.40
N TYR A 350 -13.06 -5.82 12.23
CA TYR A 350 -11.77 -6.37 11.82
C TYR A 350 -11.91 -7.81 11.29
N CYS A 351 -12.64 -8.68 12.00
CA CYS A 351 -12.87 -10.07 11.59
C CYS A 351 -13.80 -10.19 10.37
N ALA A 352 -14.83 -9.34 10.28
CA ALA A 352 -15.79 -9.35 9.18
C ALA A 352 -15.15 -8.87 7.87
N HIS A 353 -14.39 -7.77 7.90
CA HIS A 353 -13.96 -7.08 6.68
C HIS A 353 -12.54 -7.36 6.22
N LEU A 354 -11.69 -8.03 7.02
CA LEU A 354 -10.31 -8.31 6.63
C LEU A 354 -10.08 -9.80 6.38
N ASP A 355 -9.92 -10.19 5.11
CA ASP A 355 -9.69 -11.59 4.69
C ASP A 355 -8.36 -12.16 5.21
N LEU A 356 -7.50 -11.32 5.80
CA LEU A 356 -6.22 -11.71 6.42
C LEU A 356 -6.40 -12.38 7.79
N VAL A 357 -7.54 -12.16 8.46
CA VAL A 357 -7.81 -12.80 9.75
C VAL A 357 -8.05 -14.29 9.49
N PRO A 358 -7.26 -15.20 10.11
CA PRO A 358 -7.47 -16.63 9.95
C PRO A 358 -8.87 -17.04 10.43
N ILE A 359 -9.46 -18.02 9.75
CA ILE A 359 -10.81 -18.49 10.10
C ILE A 359 -10.87 -19.09 11.52
N SER A 360 -9.76 -19.66 12.02
CA SER A 360 -9.64 -20.10 13.43
C SER A 360 -9.84 -18.94 14.41
N SER A 361 -9.16 -17.81 14.19
CA SER A 361 -9.34 -16.60 15.01
C SER A 361 -10.75 -16.02 14.86
N VAL A 362 -11.38 -16.11 13.68
CA VAL A 362 -12.79 -15.72 13.51
C VAL A 362 -13.70 -16.59 14.37
N LEU A 363 -13.46 -17.91 14.44
CA LEU A 363 -14.24 -18.82 15.27
C LEU A 363 -14.07 -18.53 16.77
N GLU A 364 -12.88 -18.14 17.22
CA GLU A 364 -12.66 -17.67 18.61
C GLU A 364 -13.50 -16.43 18.95
N VAL A 365 -13.64 -15.49 18.00
CA VAL A 365 -14.50 -14.32 18.18
C VAL A 365 -15.98 -14.70 18.20
N LEU A 366 -16.40 -15.62 17.32
CA LEU A 366 -17.77 -16.12 17.33
C LEU A 366 -18.09 -16.87 18.64
N ASP A 367 -17.15 -17.64 19.18
CA ASP A 367 -17.26 -18.28 20.49
C ASP A 367 -17.40 -17.27 21.65
N LEU A 368 -16.60 -16.21 21.63
CA LEU A 368 -16.71 -15.10 22.59
C LEU A 368 -18.11 -14.45 22.52
N LEU A 369 -18.61 -14.17 21.32
CA LEU A 369 -19.92 -13.56 21.12
C LEU A 369 -21.05 -14.49 21.57
N MET A 370 -20.97 -15.78 21.26
CA MET A 370 -21.94 -16.80 21.71
C MET A 370 -22.00 -16.89 23.23
N THR A 371 -20.83 -16.92 23.88
CA THR A 371 -20.74 -16.97 25.33
C THR A 371 -21.33 -15.70 25.97
N SER A 372 -21.09 -14.54 25.34
CA SER A 372 -21.65 -13.25 25.79
C SER A 372 -23.17 -13.17 25.57
N TYR A 373 -23.68 -13.71 24.47
CA TYR A 373 -25.11 -13.84 24.19
C TYR A 373 -25.79 -14.68 25.28
N LYS A 374 -25.23 -15.85 25.60
CA LYS A 374 -25.77 -16.76 26.62
C LYS A 374 -25.75 -16.16 28.01
N ALA A 375 -24.72 -15.39 28.35
CA ALA A 375 -24.64 -14.67 29.63
C ALA A 375 -25.68 -13.54 29.75
N ALA A 376 -26.23 -13.05 28.63
CA ALA A 376 -27.23 -11.99 28.60
C ALA A 376 -28.68 -12.52 28.56
N LEU A 377 -28.91 -13.80 28.88
CA LEU A 377 -30.24 -14.43 28.79
C LEU A 377 -31.16 -14.12 29.98
N GLU A 378 -30.66 -13.49 31.04
CA GLU A 378 -31.47 -13.08 32.20
C GLU A 378 -32.49 -11.98 31.81
N ASP A 379 -33.64 -11.97 32.49
CA ASP A 379 -34.96 -11.50 31.98
C ASP A 379 -35.17 -9.96 31.94
N ALA A 380 -34.10 -9.16 31.98
CA ALA A 380 -34.24 -7.70 31.88
C ALA A 380 -34.28 -7.22 30.41
N GLU A 381 -35.19 -6.28 30.08
CA GLU A 381 -35.29 -5.69 28.73
C GLU A 381 -33.96 -5.09 28.23
N SER A 382 -33.15 -4.53 29.13
CA SER A 382 -31.80 -4.03 28.80
C SER A 382 -30.81 -5.15 28.45
N GLN A 383 -30.97 -6.34 29.05
CA GLN A 383 -30.19 -7.55 28.72
C GLN A 383 -30.64 -8.10 27.37
N ARG A 384 -31.96 -8.12 27.08
CA ARG A 384 -32.49 -8.48 25.75
C ARG A 384 -31.88 -7.63 24.64
N GLN A 385 -31.81 -6.31 24.80
CA GLN A 385 -31.22 -5.44 23.77
C GLN A 385 -29.72 -5.69 23.56
N ARG A 386 -28.96 -6.02 24.62
CA ARG A 386 -27.55 -6.44 24.50
C ARG A 386 -27.42 -7.80 23.81
N ARG A 387 -28.29 -8.76 24.16
CA ARG A 387 -28.38 -10.09 23.58
C ARG A 387 -28.60 -10.01 22.07
N LEU A 388 -29.57 -9.22 21.62
CA LEU A 388 -29.82 -8.98 20.20
C LEU A 388 -28.61 -8.32 19.50
N GLY A 389 -27.90 -7.41 20.18
CA GLY A 389 -26.67 -6.83 19.65
C GLY A 389 -25.53 -7.84 19.44
N PHE A 390 -25.34 -8.79 20.37
CA PHE A 390 -24.39 -9.89 20.18
C PHE A 390 -24.78 -10.78 19.02
N LEU A 391 -26.06 -11.13 18.89
CA LEU A 391 -26.55 -11.94 17.77
C LEU A 391 -26.39 -11.22 16.42
N PHE A 392 -26.68 -9.92 16.37
CA PHE A 392 -26.39 -9.11 15.19
C PHE A 392 -24.91 -9.22 14.78
N TYR A 393 -23.98 -9.11 15.74
CA TYR A 393 -22.55 -9.26 15.44
C TYR A 393 -22.15 -10.67 15.01
N ILE A 394 -22.75 -11.72 15.58
CA ILE A 394 -22.54 -13.12 15.14
C ILE A 394 -22.93 -13.26 13.67
N VAL A 395 -24.15 -12.86 13.32
CA VAL A 395 -24.67 -12.91 11.94
C VAL A 395 -23.80 -12.05 11.01
N TYR A 396 -23.40 -10.85 11.47
CA TYR A 396 -22.58 -9.94 10.69
C TYR A 396 -21.22 -10.55 10.32
N VAL A 397 -20.49 -11.12 11.28
CA VAL A 397 -19.18 -11.74 11.03
C VAL A 397 -19.35 -12.96 10.14
N ALA A 398 -20.31 -13.84 10.43
CA ALA A 398 -20.57 -15.04 9.64
C ALA A 398 -20.88 -14.68 8.18
N LEU A 399 -21.80 -13.75 7.94
CA LEU A 399 -22.21 -13.29 6.61
C LEU A 399 -21.02 -12.83 5.76
N HIS A 400 -20.11 -12.04 6.33
CA HIS A 400 -18.96 -11.51 5.61
C HIS A 400 -17.85 -12.55 5.43
N ARG A 401 -17.89 -13.66 6.17
CA ARG A 401 -16.89 -14.73 6.12
C ARG A 401 -17.35 -16.01 5.43
N CYS A 402 -18.53 -16.03 4.80
CA CYS A 402 -19.03 -17.16 4.01
C CYS A 402 -18.01 -17.71 3.01
N GLN A 403 -17.36 -16.83 2.24
CA GLN A 403 -16.37 -17.26 1.23
C GLN A 403 -15.15 -17.95 1.85
N ALA A 404 -14.74 -17.56 3.07
CA ALA A 404 -13.62 -18.18 3.74
C ALA A 404 -13.97 -19.60 4.20
N VAL A 405 -15.18 -19.82 4.69
CA VAL A 405 -15.69 -21.15 5.04
C VAL A 405 -15.80 -22.04 3.80
N ASP A 406 -16.26 -21.49 2.68
CA ASP A 406 -16.30 -22.23 1.40
C ASP A 406 -14.93 -22.64 0.88
N ARG A 407 -13.90 -21.81 1.09
CA ARG A 407 -12.51 -22.16 0.79
C ARG A 407 -12.03 -23.28 1.73
N LEU A 408 -12.22 -23.11 3.03
CA LEU A 408 -11.83 -24.09 4.05
C LEU A 408 -12.40 -25.48 3.77
N ARG A 409 -13.66 -25.57 3.31
CA ARG A 409 -14.29 -26.87 2.95
C ARG A 409 -13.52 -27.64 1.89
N LYS A 410 -12.96 -26.92 0.92
CA LYS A 410 -12.24 -27.50 -0.22
C LYS A 410 -10.79 -27.86 0.12
N GLU A 411 -10.25 -27.32 1.21
CA GLU A 411 -8.90 -27.62 1.66
C GLU A 411 -8.81 -28.99 2.35
N VAL A 412 -7.71 -29.71 2.15
CA VAL A 412 -7.51 -31.11 2.62
C VAL A 412 -6.33 -31.20 3.61
N SER A 413 -5.82 -30.08 4.13
CA SER A 413 -4.70 -30.10 5.08
C SER A 413 -5.13 -30.56 6.48
N SER A 414 -4.16 -31.01 7.29
CA SER A 414 -4.38 -31.33 8.72
C SER A 414 -4.94 -30.15 9.50
N ASP A 415 -4.40 -28.95 9.25
CA ASP A 415 -4.82 -27.71 9.91
C ASP A 415 -6.24 -27.30 9.49
N ALA A 416 -6.63 -27.62 8.26
CA ALA A 416 -8.01 -27.45 7.82
C ALA A 416 -8.96 -28.41 8.53
N ALA A 417 -8.53 -29.63 8.89
CA ALA A 417 -9.38 -30.59 9.59
C ALA A 417 -9.74 -30.12 11.01
N THR A 418 -8.76 -29.62 11.78
CA THR A 418 -9.01 -29.06 13.13
C THR A 418 -9.94 -27.85 13.06
N THR A 419 -9.74 -27.00 12.05
CA THR A 419 -10.59 -25.83 11.82
C THR A 419 -12.01 -26.23 11.41
N LYS A 420 -12.18 -27.26 10.56
CA LYS A 420 -13.51 -27.77 10.16
C LYS A 420 -14.28 -28.31 11.36
N GLU A 421 -13.62 -29.03 12.27
CA GLU A 421 -14.23 -29.49 13.51
C GLU A 421 -14.72 -28.31 14.36
N ALA A 422 -13.91 -27.26 14.49
CA ALA A 422 -14.33 -26.03 15.18
C ALA A 422 -15.54 -25.34 14.51
N VAL A 423 -15.62 -25.34 13.18
CA VAL A 423 -16.82 -24.88 12.45
C VAL A 423 -18.04 -25.74 12.81
N THR A 424 -17.90 -27.07 12.83
CA THR A 424 -19.00 -27.98 13.21
C THR A 424 -19.46 -27.78 14.65
N GLN A 425 -18.54 -27.52 15.57
CA GLN A 425 -18.88 -27.18 16.96
C GLN A 425 -19.62 -25.85 17.04
N PHE A 426 -19.16 -24.83 16.32
CA PHE A 426 -19.86 -23.55 16.24
C PHE A 426 -21.28 -23.72 15.67
N GLN A 427 -21.46 -24.49 14.59
CA GLN A 427 -22.79 -24.77 14.01
C GLN A 427 -23.74 -25.39 15.03
N LYS A 428 -23.29 -26.42 15.76
CA LYS A 428 -24.11 -27.08 16.79
C LYS A 428 -24.58 -26.07 17.83
N ARG A 429 -23.67 -25.23 18.33
CA ARG A 429 -23.99 -24.20 19.32
C ARG A 429 -24.90 -23.11 18.78
N LEU A 430 -24.67 -22.65 17.55
CA LEU A 430 -25.51 -21.66 16.88
C LEU A 430 -26.97 -22.16 16.79
N CYS A 431 -27.18 -23.44 16.48
CA CYS A 431 -28.51 -24.04 16.37
C CYS A 431 -29.14 -24.41 17.72
N SER A 432 -28.34 -24.67 18.78
CA SER A 432 -28.88 -25.15 20.07
C SER A 432 -28.95 -24.09 21.16
N GLU A 433 -28.08 -23.09 21.15
CA GLU A 433 -27.96 -22.09 22.24
C GLU A 433 -28.69 -20.77 21.94
N ILE A 434 -29.02 -20.50 20.68
CA ILE A 434 -29.71 -19.26 20.30
C ILE A 434 -31.21 -19.51 20.21
N VAL A 435 -31.97 -18.64 20.86
CA VAL A 435 -33.43 -18.60 20.80
C VAL A 435 -33.84 -18.26 19.37
N TYR A 436 -34.67 -19.10 18.76
CA TYR A 436 -35.08 -18.97 17.35
C TYR A 436 -35.65 -17.58 17.06
N GLU A 437 -36.43 -17.05 18.01
CA GLU A 437 -37.09 -15.76 17.92
C GLU A 437 -36.13 -14.58 17.82
N ASP A 438 -34.93 -14.71 18.36
CA ASP A 438 -33.96 -13.63 18.30
C ASP A 438 -33.35 -13.48 16.90
N PHE A 439 -33.32 -14.53 16.06
CA PHE A 439 -32.68 -14.46 14.74
C PHE A 439 -33.35 -13.46 13.80
N TYR A 440 -34.68 -13.41 13.79
CA TYR A 440 -35.42 -12.49 12.92
C TYR A 440 -35.46 -11.06 13.45
N VAL A 441 -35.34 -10.87 14.76
CA VAL A 441 -35.29 -9.54 15.37
C VAL A 441 -33.89 -8.93 15.28
N ALA A 442 -32.85 -9.74 15.50
CA ALA A 442 -31.49 -9.27 15.64
C ALA A 442 -30.84 -8.87 14.31
N ALA A 443 -31.23 -9.47 13.17
CA ALA A 443 -30.60 -9.21 11.88
C ALA A 443 -31.59 -9.34 10.71
N PRO A 444 -31.27 -8.74 9.53
CA PRO A 444 -32.11 -8.91 8.34
C PRO A 444 -32.26 -10.38 7.93
N VAL A 445 -33.48 -10.77 7.55
CA VAL A 445 -33.84 -12.16 7.17
C VAL A 445 -32.95 -12.69 6.04
N HIS A 446 -32.64 -11.87 5.04
CA HIS A 446 -31.77 -12.28 3.94
C HIS A 446 -30.30 -12.50 4.38
N TRP A 447 -29.85 -11.86 5.47
CA TRP A 447 -28.53 -12.13 6.06
C TRP A 447 -28.53 -13.46 6.79
N THR A 448 -29.54 -13.73 7.61
CA THR A 448 -29.65 -14.99 8.36
C THR A 448 -29.84 -16.17 7.41
N ALA A 449 -30.72 -16.05 6.41
CA ALA A 449 -30.89 -17.05 5.34
C ALA A 449 -29.57 -17.42 4.66
N ARG A 450 -28.72 -16.41 4.37
CA ARG A 450 -27.41 -16.65 3.78
C ARG A 450 -26.43 -17.30 4.76
N VAL A 451 -26.46 -16.95 6.04
CA VAL A 451 -25.67 -17.64 7.08
C VAL A 451 -26.12 -19.10 7.21
N TRP A 452 -27.42 -19.39 7.22
CA TRP A 452 -27.95 -20.74 7.26
C TRP A 452 -27.46 -21.59 6.08
N LYS A 453 -27.48 -21.02 4.88
CA LYS A 453 -26.97 -21.66 3.67
C LYS A 453 -25.46 -21.86 3.72
N ASP A 454 -24.71 -20.79 3.94
CA ASP A 454 -23.26 -20.78 3.73
C ASP A 454 -22.49 -21.29 4.94
N TRP A 455 -22.99 -21.15 6.17
CA TRP A 455 -22.34 -21.66 7.38
C TRP A 455 -22.95 -22.96 7.86
N VAL A 456 -24.28 -23.09 7.93
CA VAL A 456 -24.95 -24.28 8.51
C VAL A 456 -25.27 -25.36 7.48
N PHE A 457 -25.15 -25.04 6.19
CA PHE A 457 -25.40 -25.97 5.09
C PHE A 457 -26.85 -26.46 5.00
N LEU A 458 -27.80 -25.64 5.43
CA LEU A 458 -29.20 -25.94 5.19
C LEU A 458 -29.51 -26.00 3.70
N THR A 459 -30.45 -26.87 3.32
CA THR A 459 -30.87 -26.97 1.92
C THR A 459 -31.61 -25.69 1.50
N ASP A 460 -31.72 -25.44 0.19
CA ASP A 460 -32.48 -24.29 -0.29
C ASP A 460 -33.96 -24.34 0.15
N GLU A 461 -34.51 -25.55 0.34
CA GLU A 461 -35.86 -25.79 0.86
C GLU A 461 -35.97 -25.41 2.34
N ASP A 462 -35.02 -25.87 3.18
CA ASP A 462 -34.97 -25.53 4.61
C ASP A 462 -34.78 -24.01 4.83
N VAL A 463 -33.93 -23.38 4.02
CA VAL A 463 -33.72 -21.92 4.08
C VAL A 463 -34.98 -21.19 3.65
N GLN A 464 -35.69 -21.67 2.62
CA GLN A 464 -36.94 -21.07 2.19
C GLN A 464 -38.04 -21.23 3.24
N ALA A 465 -38.12 -22.40 3.89
CA ALA A 465 -39.05 -22.64 5.00
C ALA A 465 -38.77 -21.67 6.15
N PHE A 466 -37.51 -21.52 6.56
CA PHE A 466 -37.11 -20.52 7.56
C PHE A 466 -37.53 -19.08 7.18
N VAL A 467 -37.34 -18.68 5.93
CA VAL A 467 -37.72 -17.34 5.44
C VAL A 467 -39.24 -17.17 5.50
N SER A 468 -40.01 -18.17 5.05
CA SER A 468 -41.47 -18.16 5.11
C SER A 468 -41.99 -18.09 6.55
N ASP A 469 -41.49 -18.94 7.44
CA ASP A 469 -41.86 -18.94 8.85
C ASP A 469 -41.53 -17.60 9.52
N THR A 470 -40.40 -17.01 9.15
CA THR A 470 -40.01 -15.69 9.65
C THR A 470 -40.99 -14.61 9.21
N HIS A 471 -41.42 -14.62 7.95
CA HIS A 471 -42.41 -13.67 7.43
C HIS A 471 -43.79 -13.85 8.05
N GLU A 472 -44.21 -15.08 8.35
CA GLU A 472 -45.48 -15.37 9.01
C GLU A 472 -45.49 -14.92 10.48
N ASN A 473 -44.34 -14.98 11.15
CA ASN A 473 -44.21 -14.59 12.55
C ASN A 473 -43.90 -13.09 12.74
N ASP A 474 -43.48 -12.38 11.69
CA ASP A 474 -43.17 -10.94 11.73
C ASP A 474 -44.47 -10.10 11.72
N ASN A 475 -45.16 -10.10 12.86
CA ASN A 475 -46.37 -9.32 13.10
C ASN A 475 -46.07 -7.88 13.58
N GLU A 476 -44.83 -7.40 13.40
CA GLU A 476 -44.41 -6.06 13.80
C GLU A 476 -45.17 -5.00 13.00
N THR A 477 -45.58 -3.94 13.69
CA THR A 477 -46.08 -2.73 13.03
C THR A 477 -44.97 -2.08 12.19
N GLU A 478 -45.35 -1.29 11.18
CA GLU A 478 -44.38 -0.59 10.33
C GLU A 478 -43.40 0.28 11.14
N GLU A 479 -43.87 0.85 12.26
CA GLU A 479 -43.05 1.67 13.15
C GLU A 479 -42.06 0.83 13.96
N GLU A 480 -42.46 -0.34 14.45
CA GLU A 480 -41.56 -1.30 15.12
C GLU A 480 -40.47 -1.79 14.16
N PHE A 481 -40.85 -2.11 12.92
CA PHE A 481 -39.91 -2.48 11.86
C PHE A 481 -38.91 -1.34 11.59
N LYS A 482 -39.36 -0.09 11.44
CA LYS A 482 -38.48 1.07 11.27
C LYS A 482 -37.51 1.23 12.44
N ASN A 483 -38.00 1.07 13.66
CA ASN A 483 -37.16 1.12 14.87
C ASN A 483 -36.14 -0.02 14.89
N ARG A 484 -36.51 -1.23 14.45
CA ARG A 484 -35.61 -2.38 14.28
C ARG A 484 -34.51 -2.09 13.25
N VAL A 485 -34.86 -1.56 12.08
CA VAL A 485 -33.87 -1.17 11.05
C VAL A 485 -32.93 -0.06 11.57
N ALA A 486 -33.46 0.95 12.26
CA ALA A 486 -32.64 2.02 12.84
C ALA A 486 -31.64 1.47 13.88
N ARG A 487 -32.04 0.47 14.67
CA ARG A 487 -31.14 -0.24 15.60
C ARG A 487 -30.03 -0.99 14.85
N TRP A 488 -30.36 -1.73 13.80
CA TRP A 488 -29.36 -2.40 12.97
C TRP A 488 -28.37 -1.42 12.37
N GLN A 489 -28.85 -0.30 11.82
CA GLN A 489 -27.99 0.76 11.29
C GLN A 489 -27.08 1.34 12.37
N THR A 490 -27.59 1.51 13.59
CA THR A 490 -26.80 2.00 14.73
C THR A 490 -25.69 1.01 15.09
N TRP A 491 -26.01 -0.27 15.26
CA TRP A 491 -25.01 -1.31 15.55
C TRP A 491 -23.99 -1.45 14.43
N GLU A 492 -24.47 -1.50 13.19
CA GLU A 492 -23.61 -1.56 12.02
C GLU A 492 -22.68 -0.32 12.02
N ALA A 493 -23.17 0.88 12.36
CA ALA A 493 -22.39 2.11 12.30
C ALA A 493 -21.25 2.15 13.34
N LEU A 494 -21.39 1.40 14.44
CA LEU A 494 -20.33 1.19 15.43
C LEU A 494 -19.22 0.28 14.90
N VAL A 495 -19.52 -0.62 13.95
CA VAL A 495 -18.54 -1.56 13.39
C VAL A 495 -17.45 -0.80 12.65
N ALA A 496 -16.21 -0.92 13.13
CA ALA A 496 -15.04 -0.33 12.48
C ALA A 496 -14.67 -1.07 11.17
N PHE A 497 -13.68 -0.60 10.41
CA PHE A 497 -13.20 -1.25 9.17
C PHE A 497 -14.15 -1.30 7.97
N ARG A 498 -15.25 -0.54 7.97
CA ARG A 498 -16.06 -0.42 6.74
C ARG A 498 -15.24 0.16 5.58
N PRO A 499 -15.43 -0.31 4.33
CA PRO A 499 -14.73 0.22 3.14
C PRO A 499 -14.76 1.76 2.99
N PRO A 500 -15.85 2.48 3.32
CA PRO A 500 -15.87 3.95 3.30
C PRO A 500 -14.89 4.60 4.29
N SER A 501 -14.58 3.96 5.41
CA SER A 501 -13.61 4.47 6.40
C SER A 501 -12.20 4.59 5.81
N PHE A 502 -11.89 3.80 4.77
CA PHE A 502 -10.62 3.85 4.05
C PHE A 502 -10.60 4.88 2.91
N ALA A 503 -11.73 5.53 2.59
CA ALA A 503 -11.79 6.50 1.49
C ALA A 503 -10.83 7.69 1.70
N LEU A 504 -10.57 8.04 2.97
CA LEU A 504 -9.62 9.08 3.37
C LEU A 504 -8.15 8.68 3.20
N PHE A 505 -7.86 7.38 3.05
CA PHE A 505 -6.52 6.81 2.96
C PHE A 505 -6.35 6.13 1.61
N THR A 506 -6.37 6.94 0.54
CA THR A 506 -6.35 6.47 -0.85
C THR A 506 -5.26 5.45 -1.16
N GLN A 507 -4.04 5.63 -0.64
CA GLN A 507 -2.90 4.73 -0.88
C GLN A 507 -3.06 3.44 -0.07
N MET A 508 -3.39 3.54 1.22
CA MET A 508 -3.62 2.36 2.07
C MET A 508 -4.83 1.55 1.59
N ARG A 509 -5.87 2.21 1.11
CA ARG A 509 -7.04 1.56 0.49
C ARG A 509 -6.66 0.79 -0.76
N ALA A 510 -5.79 1.34 -1.61
CA ALA A 510 -5.32 0.64 -2.81
C ALA A 510 -4.55 -0.63 -2.45
N LEU A 511 -3.74 -0.58 -1.38
CA LEU A 511 -3.01 -1.72 -0.84
C LEU A 511 -3.95 -2.78 -0.25
N LEU A 512 -4.96 -2.37 0.51
CA LEU A 512 -5.89 -3.26 1.20
C LEU A 512 -7.00 -3.82 0.31
N LYS A 513 -7.32 -3.18 -0.82
CA LYS A 513 -8.46 -3.55 -1.69
C LYS A 513 -8.60 -5.05 -1.98
N PRO A 514 -7.53 -5.82 -2.25
CA PRO A 514 -7.66 -7.27 -2.50
C PRO A 514 -8.06 -8.10 -1.27
N HIS A 515 -7.89 -7.54 -0.08
CA HIS A 515 -8.08 -8.20 1.22
C HIS A 515 -9.30 -7.66 1.98
N LEU A 516 -9.98 -6.65 1.45
CA LEU A 516 -11.19 -6.10 2.04
C LEU A 516 -12.41 -6.87 1.53
N VAL A 517 -13.18 -7.45 2.45
CA VAL A 517 -14.49 -8.02 2.16
C VAL A 517 -15.50 -6.88 2.05
N LEU A 518 -16.21 -6.82 0.92
CA LEU A 518 -17.24 -5.83 0.68
C LEU A 518 -18.43 -6.05 1.62
N SER A 519 -18.94 -4.96 2.20
CA SER A 519 -20.14 -4.99 3.02
C SER A 519 -21.36 -5.37 2.18
N SER A 520 -22.17 -6.28 2.69
CA SER A 520 -23.52 -6.51 2.15
C SER A 520 -24.43 -5.38 2.65
N PRO A 521 -25.30 -4.78 1.80
CA PRO A 521 -26.22 -3.75 2.26
C PRO A 521 -27.23 -4.33 3.27
N LEU A 522 -27.67 -3.49 4.23
CA LEU A 522 -28.73 -3.84 5.19
C LEU A 522 -30.11 -3.97 4.53
N THR A 523 -30.34 -3.19 3.46
CA THR A 523 -31.59 -3.22 2.70
C THR A 523 -31.38 -4.05 1.44
N ASP A 524 -32.28 -4.99 1.18
CA ASP A 524 -32.38 -5.60 -0.14
C ASP A 524 -32.62 -4.47 -1.15
N VAL A 525 -31.65 -4.27 -2.04
CA VAL A 525 -31.83 -3.38 -3.18
C VAL A 525 -32.79 -4.11 -4.10
N ALA A 526 -34.08 -3.87 -3.89
CA ALA A 526 -35.21 -4.16 -4.75
C ALA A 526 -35.16 -5.52 -5.46
N ASP A 527 -36.05 -6.40 -5.04
CA ASP A 527 -37.17 -6.98 -5.81
C ASP A 527 -37.29 -6.69 -7.33
N GLU A 528 -36.20 -6.55 -8.09
CA GLU A 528 -36.20 -6.62 -9.55
C GLU A 528 -36.15 -8.10 -9.94
N ASN A 529 -37.33 -8.70 -9.81
CA ASN A 529 -37.76 -10.03 -10.25
C ASN A 529 -37.68 -11.11 -9.16
N GLY A 530 -38.71 -11.10 -8.30
CA GLY A 530 -39.10 -12.22 -7.45
C GLY A 530 -39.02 -13.56 -8.18
N LEU A 531 -37.91 -14.24 -7.91
CA LEU A 531 -37.63 -15.65 -8.09
C LEU A 531 -36.14 -15.76 -7.75
N VAL A 532 -35.84 -16.39 -6.62
CA VAL A 532 -34.51 -16.94 -6.35
C VAL A 532 -34.19 -17.87 -7.52
N ARG A 533 -33.58 -17.32 -8.57
CA ARG A 533 -33.25 -18.06 -9.78
C ARG A 533 -32.19 -19.04 -9.35
N ALA A 534 -32.59 -20.30 -9.12
CA ALA A 534 -31.71 -21.42 -8.81
C ALA A 534 -30.46 -21.30 -9.68
N ARG A 535 -29.37 -20.85 -9.05
CA ARG A 535 -28.16 -20.45 -9.76
C ARG A 535 -27.52 -21.75 -10.23
N LYS A 536 -27.79 -22.13 -11.48
CA LYS A 536 -27.17 -23.27 -12.17
C LYS A 536 -25.69 -23.29 -11.81
N ARG A 537 -25.27 -24.30 -11.05
CA ARG A 537 -23.87 -24.54 -10.67
C ARG A 537 -23.01 -24.33 -11.92
N ARG A 538 -22.20 -23.27 -11.94
CA ARG A 538 -21.06 -23.19 -12.85
C ARG A 538 -20.16 -24.37 -12.48
N ARG A 539 -20.19 -25.42 -13.31
CA ARG A 539 -19.07 -26.37 -13.36
C ARG A 539 -17.85 -25.56 -13.78
N ALA A 540 -16.98 -25.28 -12.82
CA ALA A 540 -15.59 -24.93 -13.11
C ALA A 540 -14.93 -26.21 -13.63
N GLY A 541 -15.17 -26.51 -14.90
CA GLY A 541 -14.52 -27.59 -15.63
C GLY A 541 -13.19 -27.08 -16.18
N GLU A 542 -12.13 -27.81 -15.82
CA GLU A 542 -10.92 -28.04 -16.61
C GLU A 542 -10.05 -26.83 -16.97
N ALA A 543 -9.15 -26.49 -16.05
CA ALA A 543 -7.81 -26.05 -16.42
C ALA A 543 -6.77 -26.74 -15.52
N LEU A 544 -5.92 -27.54 -16.17
CA LEU A 544 -4.66 -28.14 -15.72
C LEU A 544 -4.73 -29.38 -14.78
N LYS A 545 -4.96 -30.55 -15.40
CA LYS A 545 -4.27 -31.79 -15.02
C LYS A 545 -2.81 -31.68 -15.45
N ASN A 546 -1.94 -31.22 -14.57
CA ASN A 546 -0.50 -31.54 -14.58
C ASN A 546 -0.08 -31.59 -13.12
N ALA A 547 -0.21 -32.77 -12.51
CA ALA A 547 0.28 -33.03 -11.17
C ALA A 547 1.80 -32.93 -11.19
N MET A 548 2.33 -31.75 -10.84
CA MET A 548 3.73 -31.62 -10.45
C MET A 548 3.87 -32.01 -8.98
N ASP A 549 4.81 -32.91 -8.76
CA ASP A 549 5.30 -33.41 -7.48
C ASP A 549 5.56 -32.27 -6.46
N PRO A 550 4.86 -32.23 -5.31
CA PRO A 550 5.02 -31.19 -4.29
C PRO A 550 6.44 -31.09 -3.73
N GLU A 551 7.19 -32.21 -3.67
CA GLU A 551 8.58 -32.21 -3.17
C GLU A 551 9.56 -31.51 -4.13
N LYS A 552 9.19 -31.41 -5.42
CA LYS A 552 9.97 -30.67 -6.42
C LYS A 552 9.72 -29.16 -6.34
N ILE A 553 8.55 -28.75 -5.82
CA ILE A 553 8.19 -27.34 -5.58
C ILE A 553 8.89 -26.85 -4.31
N GLU A 554 8.95 -27.65 -3.24
CA GLU A 554 9.66 -27.29 -2.00
C GLU A 554 11.17 -27.04 -2.18
N ARG A 555 11.82 -27.75 -3.11
CA ARG A 555 13.25 -27.52 -3.43
C ARG A 555 13.50 -26.32 -4.35
N SER A 556 12.45 -25.59 -4.75
CA SER A 556 12.53 -24.43 -5.65
C SER A 556 12.02 -23.12 -5.02
N PHE A 557 11.93 -23.06 -3.68
CA PHE A 557 11.48 -21.88 -2.92
C PHE A 557 12.46 -20.69 -2.97
N ASP A 558 12.68 -20.15 -4.17
CA ASP A 558 12.80 -18.71 -4.37
C ASP A 558 11.37 -18.20 -4.64
N VAL A 559 10.65 -17.86 -3.55
CA VAL A 559 9.30 -17.26 -3.58
C VAL A 559 9.23 -15.99 -4.46
N LEU A 560 10.39 -15.42 -4.80
CA LEU A 560 10.55 -14.26 -5.69
C LEU A 560 10.55 -14.58 -7.19
N LEU A 561 10.61 -15.86 -7.59
CA LEU A 561 10.61 -16.29 -8.99
C LEU A 561 9.30 -16.94 -9.44
N LEU A 562 8.27 -16.95 -8.58
CA LEU A 562 6.93 -17.35 -9.01
C LEU A 562 6.48 -16.41 -10.15
N PRO A 563 6.15 -16.95 -11.35
CA PRO A 563 5.90 -16.13 -12.53
C PRO A 563 4.85 -15.04 -12.30
N ASP A 564 3.82 -15.31 -11.48
CA ASP A 564 2.72 -14.38 -11.23
C ASP A 564 3.12 -13.22 -10.31
N VAL A 565 4.00 -13.47 -9.35
CA VAL A 565 4.56 -12.43 -8.45
C VAL A 565 5.51 -11.54 -9.24
N MET A 566 6.39 -12.14 -10.05
CA MET A 566 7.28 -11.40 -10.93
C MET A 566 6.51 -10.57 -11.95
N GLU A 567 5.44 -11.11 -12.53
CA GLU A 567 4.59 -10.40 -13.48
C GLU A 567 3.93 -9.16 -12.84
N ARG A 568 3.43 -9.29 -11.61
CA ARG A 568 2.87 -8.17 -10.85
C ARG A 568 3.93 -7.11 -10.55
N VAL A 569 5.12 -7.48 -10.08
CA VAL A 569 6.24 -6.54 -9.84
C VAL A 569 6.65 -5.85 -11.14
N CYS A 570 6.77 -6.60 -12.22
CA CYS A 570 7.13 -6.12 -13.55
C CYS A 570 6.12 -5.13 -14.13
N SER A 571 4.83 -5.29 -13.82
CA SER A 571 3.77 -4.38 -14.30
C SER A 571 3.93 -2.93 -13.84
N PHE A 572 4.69 -2.69 -12.75
CA PHE A 572 5.02 -1.35 -12.24
C PHE A 572 6.29 -0.77 -12.87
N MET A 573 7.04 -1.56 -13.63
CA MET A 573 8.30 -1.14 -14.22
C MET A 573 8.08 -0.49 -15.59
N SER A 574 8.93 0.49 -15.95
CA SER A 574 8.93 1.03 -17.31
C SER A 574 9.34 -0.06 -18.32
N ALA A 575 8.77 -0.06 -19.53
CA ALA A 575 9.17 -0.97 -20.60
C ALA A 575 10.67 -0.98 -20.89
N LYS A 576 11.35 0.19 -20.76
CA LYS A 576 12.81 0.29 -20.89
C LYS A 576 13.55 -0.57 -19.84
N ARG A 577 13.05 -0.58 -18.60
CA ARG A 577 13.64 -1.36 -17.50
C ARG A 577 13.33 -2.86 -17.67
N LEU A 578 12.14 -3.20 -18.14
CA LEU A 578 11.74 -4.58 -18.47
C LEU A 578 12.62 -5.17 -19.57
N CYS A 579 12.82 -4.45 -20.68
CA CYS A 579 13.71 -4.93 -21.75
C CYS A 579 15.16 -5.09 -21.26
N ARG A 580 15.63 -4.22 -20.35
CA ARG A 580 16.99 -4.37 -19.76
C ARG A 580 17.08 -5.61 -18.88
N LEU A 581 16.06 -5.92 -18.08
CA LEU A 581 16.05 -7.14 -17.27
C LEU A 581 15.97 -8.40 -18.13
N ALA A 582 15.15 -8.38 -19.18
CA ALA A 582 15.04 -9.46 -20.15
C ALA A 582 16.36 -9.78 -20.90
N LEU A 583 17.28 -8.81 -20.99
CA LEU A 583 18.61 -9.04 -21.59
C LEU A 583 19.59 -9.74 -20.63
N VAL A 584 19.34 -9.69 -19.33
CA VAL A 584 20.28 -10.15 -18.30
C VAL A 584 19.80 -11.42 -17.61
N CYS A 585 18.50 -11.73 -17.71
CA CYS A 585 17.88 -12.91 -17.09
C CYS A 585 16.85 -13.56 -18.02
N ARG A 586 16.97 -14.88 -18.19
CA ARG A 586 16.09 -15.69 -19.05
C ARG A 586 14.63 -15.69 -18.58
N ASP A 587 14.39 -15.78 -17.28
CA ASP A 587 13.03 -15.80 -16.72
C ASP A 587 12.32 -14.46 -16.98
N PHE A 588 13.04 -13.34 -16.87
CA PHE A 588 12.53 -12.04 -17.28
C PHE A 588 12.33 -11.93 -18.79
N ALA A 589 13.13 -12.63 -19.60
CA ALA A 589 12.89 -12.71 -21.04
C ALA A 589 11.57 -13.41 -21.32
N GLU A 590 11.34 -14.59 -20.74
CA GLU A 590 10.10 -15.37 -20.87
C GLU A 590 8.87 -14.58 -20.35
N LEU A 591 8.98 -13.93 -19.18
CA LEU A 591 7.93 -13.05 -18.65
C LEU A 591 7.66 -11.85 -19.58
N SER A 592 8.69 -11.30 -20.22
CA SER A 592 8.52 -10.21 -21.20
C SER A 592 7.81 -10.65 -22.48
N HIS A 593 7.58 -11.94 -22.70
CA HIS A 593 6.74 -12.43 -23.79
C HIS A 593 5.25 -12.55 -23.40
N ARG A 594 4.90 -12.47 -22.11
CA ARG A 594 3.51 -12.59 -21.65
C ARG A 594 2.68 -11.35 -21.98
N ALA A 595 1.50 -11.57 -22.57
CA ALA A 595 0.53 -10.54 -22.95
C ALA A 595 0.05 -9.67 -21.77
N SER A 596 -0.18 -10.31 -20.62
CA SER A 596 -0.70 -9.73 -19.38
C SER A 596 0.21 -8.65 -18.78
N LEU A 597 1.52 -8.72 -19.01
CA LEU A 597 2.49 -7.72 -18.58
C LEU A 597 2.45 -6.44 -19.45
N TRP A 598 2.23 -6.58 -20.75
CA TRP A 598 2.21 -5.46 -21.68
C TRP A 598 0.86 -4.74 -21.73
N ARG A 599 -0.26 -5.43 -21.43
CA ARG A 599 -1.60 -4.84 -21.44
C ARG A 599 -1.71 -3.60 -20.53
N PRO A 600 -1.36 -3.65 -19.23
CA PRO A 600 -1.41 -2.47 -18.36
C PRO A 600 -0.48 -1.34 -18.83
N LEU A 601 0.71 -1.69 -19.34
CA LEU A 601 1.67 -0.71 -19.84
C LEU A 601 1.14 0.00 -21.08
N TYR A 602 0.50 -0.73 -21.99
CA TYR A 602 -0.12 -0.19 -23.20
C TYR A 602 -1.32 0.71 -22.89
N LEU A 603 -2.23 0.26 -22.02
CA LEU A 603 -3.42 1.05 -21.65
C LEU A 603 -3.05 2.37 -20.96
N ARG A 604 -1.92 2.37 -20.22
CA ARG A 604 -1.35 3.57 -19.60
C ARG A 604 -0.56 4.46 -20.57
N MET A 605 -0.29 4.04 -21.81
CA MET A 605 0.46 4.84 -22.77
C MET A 605 -0.38 5.99 -23.35
N GLY A 606 -0.37 7.10 -22.64
CA GLY A 606 -0.70 8.44 -23.12
C GLY A 606 0.44 9.42 -22.87
N LEU A 607 0.37 10.62 -23.44
CA LEU A 607 1.28 11.72 -23.08
C LEU A 607 0.94 12.21 -21.66
N SER A 608 1.47 11.55 -20.63
CA SER A 608 1.28 11.99 -19.25
C SER A 608 2.03 13.31 -19.02
N ALA A 609 1.29 14.41 -18.93
CA ALA A 609 1.80 15.72 -18.55
C ALA A 609 2.04 15.77 -17.03
N VAL A 610 3.07 15.06 -16.55
CA VAL A 610 3.54 15.24 -15.17
C VAL A 610 4.39 16.51 -15.09
N THR A 611 3.78 17.64 -15.39
CA THR A 611 4.17 18.97 -14.90
C THR A 611 2.94 19.84 -14.93
N THR A 612 2.46 20.24 -13.75
CA THR A 612 1.27 21.04 -13.45
C THR A 612 1.31 22.49 -13.97
N LYS A 613 1.94 22.76 -15.11
CA LYS A 613 1.83 24.07 -15.76
C LYS A 613 0.47 24.15 -16.47
N ARG A 614 -0.39 25.07 -16.00
CA ARG A 614 -1.72 25.39 -16.56
C ARG A 614 -1.63 25.54 -18.08
N GLY A 615 -2.49 24.84 -18.82
CA GLY A 615 -2.74 25.10 -20.24
C GLY A 615 -2.61 23.93 -21.22
N VAL A 616 -2.34 22.70 -20.76
CA VAL A 616 -2.25 21.52 -21.66
C VAL A 616 -3.36 20.52 -21.34
N LEU A 617 -4.15 20.18 -22.36
CA LEU A 617 -5.29 19.26 -22.28
C LEU A 617 -4.91 17.89 -21.66
N PRO A 618 -5.80 17.27 -20.87
CA PRO A 618 -5.56 15.97 -20.26
C PRO A 618 -5.40 14.87 -21.32
N ALA A 619 -4.49 13.92 -21.07
CA ALA A 619 -4.30 12.77 -21.94
C ALA A 619 -5.45 11.77 -21.78
N CYS A 620 -6.06 11.35 -22.88
CA CYS A 620 -6.99 10.22 -22.89
C CYS A 620 -6.16 8.91 -22.81
N PRO A 621 -6.45 8.02 -21.84
CA PRO A 621 -5.88 6.67 -21.82
C PRO A 621 -6.30 5.89 -23.07
N VAL A 622 -5.57 4.81 -23.38
CA VAL A 622 -5.95 3.96 -24.52
C VAL A 622 -7.18 3.14 -24.13
N GLU A 623 -8.23 3.22 -24.93
CA GLU A 623 -9.47 2.47 -24.76
C GLU A 623 -9.43 1.23 -25.67
N CYS A 624 -9.65 0.06 -25.07
CA CYS A 624 -9.80 -1.18 -25.82
C CYS A 624 -11.28 -1.54 -25.90
N SER A 625 -11.87 -1.39 -27.08
CA SER A 625 -13.28 -1.76 -27.35
C SER A 625 -13.46 -3.24 -27.70
N HIS A 626 -12.37 -3.97 -27.95
CA HIS A 626 -12.40 -5.40 -28.24
C HIS A 626 -12.89 -6.20 -27.01
N GLY A 627 -13.70 -7.24 -27.24
CA GLY A 627 -14.16 -8.16 -26.20
C GLY A 627 -13.05 -9.04 -25.63
N ASP A 628 -13.33 -9.70 -24.51
CA ASP A 628 -12.34 -10.47 -23.74
C ASP A 628 -11.76 -11.67 -24.50
N SER A 629 -12.45 -12.16 -25.54
CA SER A 629 -11.98 -13.26 -26.40
C SER A 629 -10.97 -12.82 -27.47
N PHE A 630 -10.79 -11.52 -27.69
CA PHE A 630 -9.83 -11.03 -28.69
C PHE A 630 -8.42 -11.00 -28.12
N GLU A 631 -7.54 -11.86 -28.65
CA GLU A 631 -6.13 -11.87 -28.25
C GLU A 631 -5.33 -10.75 -28.95
N HIS A 632 -4.89 -9.75 -28.18
CA HIS A 632 -3.95 -8.74 -28.67
C HIS A 632 -2.49 -9.18 -28.52
N ASP A 633 -1.68 -8.89 -29.54
CA ASP A 633 -0.23 -8.75 -29.37
C ASP A 633 0.08 -7.39 -28.72
N TRP A 634 -0.16 -7.29 -27.40
CA TRP A 634 0.04 -6.08 -26.61
C TRP A 634 1.47 -5.54 -26.72
N ARG A 635 2.47 -6.41 -26.91
CA ARG A 635 3.87 -6.02 -27.06
C ARG A 635 4.08 -5.27 -28.38
N ARG A 636 3.56 -5.78 -29.49
CA ARG A 636 3.66 -5.11 -30.80
C ARG A 636 2.88 -3.79 -30.81
N LEU A 637 1.68 -3.78 -30.23
CA LEU A 637 0.88 -2.56 -30.05
C LEU A 637 1.62 -1.52 -29.21
N TYR A 638 2.30 -1.96 -28.14
CA TYR A 638 3.13 -1.07 -27.34
C TYR A 638 4.27 -0.46 -28.16
N GLN A 639 4.99 -1.28 -28.92
CA GLN A 639 6.12 -0.83 -29.73
C GLN A 639 5.70 0.15 -30.82
N SER A 640 4.59 -0.09 -31.51
CA SER A 640 4.11 0.78 -32.59
C SER A 640 3.74 2.15 -32.05
N ARG A 641 2.91 2.19 -30.99
CA ARG A 641 2.47 3.44 -30.35
C ARG A 641 3.63 4.21 -29.71
N TRP A 642 4.59 3.52 -29.10
CA TRP A 642 5.78 4.15 -28.54
C TRP A 642 6.68 4.80 -29.60
N LYS A 643 6.84 4.18 -30.78
CA LYS A 643 7.57 4.77 -31.91
C LYS A 643 6.92 6.09 -32.35
N VAL A 644 5.59 6.12 -32.43
CA VAL A 644 4.83 7.34 -32.76
C VAL A 644 5.01 8.41 -31.68
N LEU A 645 4.82 8.06 -30.40
CA LEU A 645 5.04 8.98 -29.28
C LEU A 645 6.46 9.58 -29.28
N ARG A 646 7.48 8.77 -29.57
CA ARG A 646 8.87 9.25 -29.68
C ARG A 646 9.04 10.23 -30.84
N LYS A 647 8.43 9.98 -32.00
CA LYS A 647 8.44 10.90 -33.14
C LYS A 647 7.77 12.23 -32.76
N LEU A 648 6.62 12.19 -32.09
CA LEU A 648 5.92 13.41 -31.64
C LEU A 648 6.71 14.23 -30.65
N ARG A 649 7.32 13.60 -29.64
CA ARG A 649 8.19 14.32 -28.68
C ARG A 649 9.40 14.96 -29.34
N ARG A 650 9.86 14.46 -30.50
CA ARG A 650 10.94 15.10 -31.29
C ARG A 650 10.39 16.30 -32.06
N THR A 651 9.25 16.15 -32.73
CA THR A 651 8.58 17.24 -33.44
C THR A 651 8.19 18.39 -32.50
N GLN A 652 7.64 18.07 -31.33
CA GLN A 652 7.28 19.06 -30.31
C GLN A 652 8.50 19.83 -29.79
N ARG A 653 9.62 19.13 -29.54
CA ARG A 653 10.87 19.78 -29.14
C ARG A 653 11.39 20.74 -30.22
N ARG A 654 11.41 20.31 -31.48
CA ARG A 654 11.80 21.17 -32.61
C ARG A 654 10.89 22.40 -32.75
N ALA A 655 9.58 22.25 -32.53
CA ALA A 655 8.65 23.36 -32.56
C ALA A 655 8.88 24.37 -31.41
N ILE A 656 9.16 23.87 -30.19
CA ILE A 656 9.50 24.71 -29.04
C ILE A 656 10.83 25.44 -29.27
N GLU A 657 11.85 24.72 -29.76
CA GLU A 657 13.17 25.29 -30.09
C GLU A 657 13.06 26.35 -31.20
N ALA A 658 12.27 26.10 -32.24
CA ALA A 658 12.02 27.08 -33.30
C ALA A 658 11.27 28.33 -32.80
N ALA A 659 10.27 28.15 -31.93
CA ALA A 659 9.56 29.28 -31.30
C ALA A 659 10.49 30.10 -30.38
N ALA A 660 11.37 29.43 -29.61
CA ALA A 660 12.35 30.09 -28.76
C ALA A 660 13.41 30.86 -29.56
N ALA A 661 13.87 30.29 -30.69
CA ALA A 661 14.80 30.97 -31.59
C ALA A 661 14.18 32.24 -32.19
N GLN A 662 12.93 32.17 -32.66
CA GLN A 662 12.22 33.34 -33.19
C GLN A 662 11.97 34.43 -32.15
N SER A 663 11.81 34.08 -30.86
CA SER A 663 11.67 35.06 -29.78
C SER A 663 12.97 35.78 -29.40
N THR A 664 14.13 35.25 -29.79
CA THR A 664 15.43 35.84 -29.41
C THR A 664 15.91 36.90 -30.40
N ASP A 665 15.37 36.91 -31.63
CA ASP A 665 15.83 37.76 -32.75
C ASP A 665 14.95 39.01 -32.98
N ARG A 666 13.85 39.16 -32.23
CA ARG A 666 13.01 40.37 -32.25
C ARG A 666 13.25 41.19 -30.99
N GLY A 667 14.07 42.22 -31.12
CA GLY A 667 14.33 43.19 -30.06
C GLY A 667 13.05 43.81 -29.51
N SER A 668 12.89 43.71 -28.19
CA SER A 668 12.30 44.64 -27.22
C SER A 668 11.08 45.52 -27.55
N ASP A 669 10.28 45.29 -28.59
CA ASP A 669 9.04 46.05 -28.77
C ASP A 669 7.86 45.29 -28.16
N ALA A 670 7.57 45.68 -26.91
CA ALA A 670 6.49 45.19 -26.10
C ALA A 670 5.14 45.64 -26.66
N SER A 671 4.42 44.76 -27.37
CA SER A 671 2.95 44.82 -27.43
C SER A 671 2.32 43.54 -27.97
N SER A 672 1.39 43.00 -27.16
CA SER A 672 0.43 41.92 -27.41
C SER A 672 0.95 40.47 -27.47
N PRO A 673 0.61 39.61 -26.47
CA PRO A 673 0.78 38.17 -26.57
C PRO A 673 -0.25 37.60 -27.56
N GLY A 674 0.08 37.66 -28.85
CA GLY A 674 -0.68 36.95 -29.87
C GLY A 674 -0.72 35.47 -29.53
N ASN A 675 -1.92 34.90 -29.39
CA ASN A 675 -2.16 33.48 -29.14
C ASN A 675 -1.57 32.63 -30.29
N THR A 676 -0.27 32.37 -30.27
CA THR A 676 0.31 31.32 -31.10
C THR A 676 -0.19 30.00 -30.54
N SER A 677 -1.27 29.49 -31.16
CA SER A 677 -1.85 28.17 -30.92
C SER A 677 -0.73 27.16 -30.78
N THR A 678 -0.44 26.78 -29.53
CA THR A 678 0.65 25.87 -29.23
C THR A 678 0.26 24.54 -29.82
N PHE A 679 0.99 24.08 -30.83
CA PHE A 679 0.74 22.80 -31.48
C PHE A 679 0.79 21.66 -30.45
N VAL A 680 -0.37 21.14 -30.06
CA VAL A 680 -0.49 19.96 -29.19
C VAL A 680 -0.93 18.79 -30.05
N PRO A 681 0.00 17.95 -30.55
CA PRO A 681 -0.37 16.78 -31.34
C PRO A 681 -1.18 15.80 -30.49
N LEU A 682 -2.28 15.31 -31.04
CA LEU A 682 -3.17 14.35 -30.39
C LEU A 682 -3.01 12.97 -31.06
N ILE A 683 -3.05 11.89 -30.28
CA ILE A 683 -3.07 10.52 -30.83
C ILE A 683 -4.45 9.93 -30.58
N CYS A 684 -4.97 9.12 -31.50
CA CYS A 684 -6.22 8.37 -31.32
C CYS A 684 -6.18 7.52 -30.03
N SER A 685 -7.23 7.56 -29.21
CA SER A 685 -7.33 6.78 -27.97
C SER A 685 -7.68 5.31 -28.19
N LEU A 686 -8.13 4.91 -29.38
CA LEU A 686 -8.56 3.53 -29.62
C LEU A 686 -7.39 2.57 -29.81
N CYS A 687 -7.49 1.40 -29.17
CA CYS A 687 -6.51 0.32 -29.23
C CYS A 687 -6.19 -0.08 -30.68
N GLY A 688 -4.91 -0.14 -31.03
CA GLY A 688 -4.45 -0.47 -32.38
C GLY A 688 -4.36 0.70 -33.36
N CYS A 689 -4.82 1.91 -32.98
CA CYS A 689 -4.71 3.09 -33.83
C CYS A 689 -3.56 4.01 -33.36
N ASP A 690 -2.58 4.22 -34.25
CA ASP A 690 -1.42 5.09 -34.00
C ASP A 690 -1.47 6.41 -34.81
N HIS A 691 -2.66 6.79 -35.32
CA HIS A 691 -2.83 8.04 -36.06
C HIS A 691 -2.68 9.27 -35.14
N VAL A 692 -2.02 10.29 -35.70
CA VAL A 692 -1.74 11.56 -35.04
C VAL A 692 -2.49 12.68 -35.74
N PHE A 693 -3.12 13.54 -34.96
CA PHE A 693 -3.92 14.68 -35.41
C PHE A 693 -3.28 16.00 -34.95
N LYS A 694 -3.49 17.03 -35.76
CA LYS A 694 -3.06 18.40 -35.44
C LYS A 694 -4.09 19.13 -34.58
N THR A 695 -5.37 18.79 -34.73
CA THR A 695 -6.49 19.41 -34.02
C THR A 695 -7.35 18.35 -33.34
N ALA A 696 -8.13 18.77 -32.33
CA ALA A 696 -9.10 17.89 -31.66
C ALA A 696 -10.24 17.48 -32.60
N SER A 697 -10.71 18.41 -33.44
CA SER A 697 -11.76 18.14 -34.44
C SER A 697 -11.38 16.99 -35.37
N ASP A 698 -10.14 16.99 -35.91
CA ASP A 698 -9.68 15.91 -36.80
C ASP A 698 -9.63 14.54 -36.09
N ARG A 699 -9.24 14.54 -34.81
CA ARG A 699 -9.23 13.33 -33.98
C ARG A 699 -10.65 12.82 -33.77
N ASP A 700 -11.58 13.69 -33.43
CA ASP A 700 -12.95 13.32 -33.11
C ASP A 700 -13.66 12.78 -34.36
N ALA A 701 -13.50 13.44 -35.51
CA ALA A 701 -13.96 12.93 -36.81
C ALA A 701 -13.34 11.56 -37.16
N HIS A 702 -12.08 11.31 -36.78
CA HIS A 702 -11.44 10.02 -36.94
C HIS A 702 -12.01 8.94 -36.00
N VAL A 703 -12.28 9.27 -34.74
CA VAL A 703 -12.89 8.34 -33.77
C VAL A 703 -14.31 7.96 -34.23
N THR A 704 -15.08 8.89 -34.80
CA THR A 704 -16.39 8.58 -35.39
C THR A 704 -16.31 7.52 -36.48
N ARG A 705 -15.24 7.50 -37.29
CA ARG A 705 -15.03 6.45 -38.30
C ARG A 705 -14.76 5.08 -37.70
N HIS A 706 -14.09 5.00 -36.54
CA HIS A 706 -13.96 3.73 -35.83
C HIS A 706 -15.31 3.19 -35.35
N ASN A 707 -16.19 4.08 -34.87
CA ASN A 707 -17.52 3.69 -34.40
C ASN A 707 -18.39 3.15 -35.55
N GLN A 708 -18.25 3.70 -36.76
CA GLN A 708 -18.97 3.23 -37.96
C GLN A 708 -18.62 1.79 -38.38
N PHE A 709 -17.40 1.33 -38.09
CA PHE A 709 -16.92 0.00 -38.48
C PHE A 709 -16.62 -0.87 -37.26
N THR A 710 -17.55 -0.89 -36.30
CA THR A 710 -17.49 -1.77 -35.12
C THR A 710 -18.21 -3.08 -35.40
N CYS A 711 -17.54 -4.20 -35.12
CA CYS A 711 -18.13 -5.53 -35.27
C CYS A 711 -19.39 -5.66 -34.41
N PRO A 712 -20.54 -6.04 -34.99
CA PRO A 712 -21.79 -6.18 -34.25
C PRO A 712 -21.79 -7.39 -33.31
N GLU A 713 -20.85 -8.33 -33.48
CA GLU A 713 -20.80 -9.53 -32.65
C GLU A 713 -20.43 -9.16 -31.20
N PRO A 714 -21.27 -9.50 -30.20
CA PRO A 714 -21.10 -9.05 -28.82
C PRO A 714 -19.83 -9.59 -28.16
N SER A 715 -19.33 -10.73 -28.63
CA SER A 715 -18.06 -11.35 -28.21
C SER A 715 -16.84 -10.58 -28.72
N CYS A 716 -16.94 -9.91 -29.88
CA CYS A 716 -15.80 -9.33 -30.56
C CYS A 716 -15.69 -7.82 -30.39
N ARG A 717 -16.74 -7.07 -30.75
CA ARG A 717 -16.79 -5.59 -30.69
C ARG A 717 -15.57 -4.85 -31.28
N ALA A 718 -14.82 -5.49 -32.18
CA ALA A 718 -13.62 -4.89 -32.76
C ALA A 718 -13.96 -3.66 -33.63
N SER A 719 -13.28 -2.52 -33.39
CA SER A 719 -13.49 -1.28 -34.15
C SER A 719 -12.37 -1.08 -35.18
N LEU A 720 -12.72 -1.06 -36.47
CA LEU A 720 -11.75 -1.10 -37.58
C LEU A 720 -11.68 0.22 -38.35
N LEU A 721 -10.56 0.48 -39.02
CA LEU A 721 -10.26 1.77 -39.68
C LEU A 721 -10.72 1.87 -41.14
N GLY A 722 -11.74 1.11 -41.52
CA GLY A 722 -12.31 1.20 -42.85
C GLY A 722 -13.02 -0.07 -43.30
N LEU A 723 -13.88 0.11 -44.29
CA LEU A 723 -14.78 -0.93 -44.80
C LEU A 723 -14.07 -2.21 -45.23
N ARG A 724 -12.91 -2.13 -45.92
CA ARG A 724 -12.18 -3.32 -46.37
C ARG A 724 -11.67 -4.18 -45.21
N LYS A 725 -11.13 -3.56 -44.15
CA LYS A 725 -10.66 -4.30 -42.95
C LYS A 725 -11.84 -4.87 -42.17
N PHE A 726 -12.94 -4.12 -42.11
CA PHE A 726 -14.19 -4.58 -41.52
C PHE A 726 -14.77 -5.79 -42.24
N GLN A 727 -14.88 -5.75 -43.55
CA GLN A 727 -15.33 -6.89 -44.36
C GLN A 727 -14.42 -8.10 -44.22
N GLN A 728 -13.09 -7.90 -44.20
CA GLN A 728 -12.13 -8.98 -43.96
C GLN A 728 -12.32 -9.61 -42.58
N HIS A 729 -12.55 -8.79 -41.55
CA HIS A 729 -12.82 -9.26 -40.20
C HIS A 729 -14.13 -10.04 -40.09
N MET A 730 -15.21 -9.56 -40.72
CA MET A 730 -16.49 -10.28 -40.76
C MET A 730 -16.37 -11.64 -41.46
N ARG A 731 -15.51 -11.75 -42.50
CA ARG A 731 -15.23 -13.05 -43.15
C ARG A 731 -14.55 -14.05 -42.22
N ALA A 732 -13.75 -13.58 -41.26
CA ALA A 732 -13.12 -14.46 -40.28
C ALA A 732 -14.16 -15.04 -39.30
N HIS A 733 -15.16 -14.26 -38.91
CA HIS A 733 -16.29 -14.75 -38.10
C HIS A 733 -17.11 -15.81 -38.84
N THR A 734 -17.42 -15.58 -40.12
CA THR A 734 -18.13 -16.59 -40.93
C THR A 734 -17.32 -17.86 -41.14
N ALA A 735 -15.98 -17.74 -41.27
CA ALA A 735 -15.10 -18.89 -41.42
C ALA A 735 -14.94 -19.68 -40.11
N ALA A 736 -14.94 -19.01 -38.95
CA ALA A 736 -14.90 -19.66 -37.63
C ALA A 736 -16.22 -20.36 -37.29
N ALA A 737 -17.37 -19.74 -37.59
CA ALA A 737 -18.68 -20.34 -37.39
C ALA A 737 -18.92 -21.57 -38.28
N ALA A 738 -18.31 -21.61 -39.47
CA ALA A 738 -18.38 -22.77 -40.37
C ALA A 738 -17.47 -23.94 -39.94
N ALA A 739 -16.61 -23.76 -38.91
CA ALA A 739 -15.66 -24.76 -38.43
C ALA A 739 -16.08 -25.41 -37.09
N GLU A 740 -17.25 -25.09 -36.55
CA GLU A 740 -17.83 -25.79 -35.40
C GLU A 740 -18.24 -27.22 -35.82
N PRO A 741 -17.80 -28.27 -35.09
CA PRO A 741 -17.99 -29.65 -35.50
C PRO A 741 -19.45 -30.08 -35.33
N ALA A 742 -20.06 -30.55 -36.42
CA ALA A 742 -21.26 -31.38 -36.33
C ALA A 742 -20.93 -32.64 -35.54
N ASP A 743 -21.75 -32.92 -34.53
CA ASP A 743 -21.70 -34.02 -33.57
C ASP A 743 -20.84 -35.24 -33.95
N ALA A 744 -19.77 -35.45 -33.17
CA ALA A 744 -18.92 -36.62 -33.25
C ALA A 744 -19.31 -37.64 -32.16
N ASP A 745 -20.20 -38.56 -32.53
CA ASP A 745 -20.05 -39.97 -32.17
C ASP A 745 -19.44 -40.66 -33.41
N GLY A 746 -18.12 -40.89 -33.40
CA GLY A 746 -17.47 -41.74 -34.40
C GLY A 746 -16.10 -41.27 -34.90
N ASP A 747 -15.06 -41.97 -34.44
CA ASP A 747 -13.77 -42.23 -35.09
C ASP A 747 -12.77 -41.06 -35.27
N ALA A 748 -11.81 -41.01 -34.34
CA ALA A 748 -10.80 -39.96 -34.21
C ALA A 748 -9.52 -40.24 -35.02
N ASP A 749 -9.57 -40.20 -36.36
CA ASP A 749 -8.34 -40.05 -37.16
C ASP A 749 -8.49 -39.39 -38.56
N ALA A 750 -9.47 -38.49 -38.73
CA ALA A 750 -9.66 -37.77 -40.00
C ALA A 750 -9.54 -36.24 -39.86
N ALA A 751 -8.35 -35.74 -39.48
CA ALA A 751 -8.09 -34.31 -39.60
C ALA A 751 -8.18 -33.87 -41.09
N PRO A 752 -8.88 -32.76 -41.40
CA PRO A 752 -9.12 -32.33 -42.78
C PRO A 752 -7.80 -32.05 -43.50
N ARG A 753 -7.54 -32.76 -44.60
CA ARG A 753 -6.32 -32.61 -45.38
C ARG A 753 -6.52 -31.61 -46.52
N PHE A 754 -5.58 -30.70 -46.68
CA PHE A 754 -5.59 -29.72 -47.76
C PHE A 754 -5.18 -30.39 -49.08
N LEU A 755 -6.06 -30.36 -50.08
CA LEU A 755 -5.81 -30.87 -51.43
C LEU A 755 -5.06 -29.84 -52.29
N CYS A 756 -4.20 -30.31 -53.20
CA CYS A 756 -3.45 -29.40 -54.07
C CYS A 756 -4.33 -28.64 -55.07
N GLY A 757 -5.46 -29.19 -55.50
CA GLY A 757 -6.42 -28.50 -56.37
C GLY A 757 -5.92 -28.18 -57.78
N TYR A 758 -4.69 -28.53 -58.14
CA TYR A 758 -4.16 -28.38 -59.50
C TYR A 758 -4.58 -29.60 -60.32
N ASN A 759 -5.07 -29.39 -61.55
CA ASN A 759 -5.56 -30.47 -62.40
C ASN A 759 -4.48 -31.56 -62.60
N GLY A 760 -4.78 -32.78 -62.16
CA GLY A 760 -3.86 -33.93 -62.18
C GLY A 760 -3.06 -34.16 -60.89
N CYS A 761 -3.16 -33.31 -59.86
CA CYS A 761 -2.46 -33.49 -58.60
C CYS A 761 -3.38 -33.84 -57.42
N ASN A 762 -3.39 -35.12 -57.03
CA ASN A 762 -4.23 -35.65 -55.94
C ASN A 762 -3.53 -35.69 -54.56
N LYS A 763 -2.41 -34.98 -54.38
CA LYS A 763 -1.66 -35.01 -53.11
C LYS A 763 -2.40 -34.21 -52.02
N THR A 764 -2.49 -34.79 -50.83
CA THR A 764 -3.13 -34.21 -49.63
C THR A 764 -2.09 -33.88 -48.56
N TYR A 765 -2.30 -32.76 -47.84
CA TYR A 765 -1.37 -32.31 -46.79
C TYR A 765 -2.08 -32.00 -45.48
N LYS A 766 -1.48 -32.38 -44.35
CA LYS A 766 -2.00 -32.10 -43.00
C LYS A 766 -1.89 -30.63 -42.57
N SER A 767 -1.24 -29.76 -43.36
CA SER A 767 -1.16 -28.32 -43.08
C SER A 767 -1.03 -27.48 -44.35
N ALA A 768 -1.58 -26.26 -44.30
CA ALA A 768 -1.52 -25.29 -45.39
C ALA A 768 -0.07 -24.91 -45.78
N SER A 769 0.85 -24.89 -44.80
CA SER A 769 2.26 -24.57 -45.05
C SER A 769 2.92 -25.62 -45.96
N ARG A 770 2.70 -26.91 -45.71
CA ARG A 770 3.23 -27.99 -46.56
C ARG A 770 2.60 -27.99 -47.95
N LEU A 771 1.31 -27.69 -48.05
CA LEU A 771 0.65 -27.51 -49.35
C LEU A 771 1.29 -26.36 -50.15
N ALA A 772 1.56 -25.23 -49.50
CA ALA A 772 2.21 -24.09 -50.16
C ALA A 772 3.63 -24.43 -50.64
N THR A 773 4.40 -25.20 -49.86
CA THR A 773 5.73 -25.67 -50.30
C THR A 773 5.63 -26.61 -51.49
N HIS A 774 4.66 -27.53 -51.48
CA HIS A 774 4.42 -28.43 -52.60
C HIS A 774 4.03 -27.68 -53.89
N ARG A 775 3.07 -26.75 -53.82
CA ARG A 775 2.66 -25.95 -54.98
C ARG A 775 3.81 -25.15 -55.58
N ARG A 776 4.71 -24.60 -54.75
CA ARG A 776 5.93 -23.93 -55.24
C ARG A 776 6.92 -24.89 -55.87
N LYS A 777 7.11 -26.09 -55.29
CA LYS A 777 8.09 -27.07 -55.76
C LYS A 777 7.68 -27.70 -57.10
N GLU A 778 6.40 -27.98 -57.28
CA GLU A 778 5.85 -28.57 -58.51
C GLU A 778 5.33 -27.51 -59.50
N SER A 779 5.57 -26.22 -59.24
CA SER A 779 5.14 -25.09 -60.08
C SER A 779 3.62 -25.02 -60.36
N HIS A 780 2.79 -25.47 -59.42
CA HIS A 780 1.34 -25.38 -59.49
C HIS A 780 0.85 -23.98 -59.09
N TYR A 781 1.00 -23.01 -60.00
CA TYR A 781 0.49 -21.64 -59.83
C TYR A 781 -0.90 -21.50 -60.45
N ASP A 782 -1.83 -20.87 -59.73
CA ASP A 782 -3.20 -20.57 -60.22
C ASP A 782 -3.11 -19.55 -61.37
N SER A 783 -3.30 -20.02 -62.60
CA SER A 783 -3.40 -19.19 -63.80
C SER A 783 -4.85 -18.72 -63.99
N GLY A 784 -5.30 -17.80 -63.12
CA GLY A 784 -6.70 -17.36 -63.10
C GLY A 784 -6.89 -15.93 -62.57
N SER A 785 -6.28 -14.95 -63.23
CA SER A 785 -6.70 -13.54 -63.13
C SER A 785 -6.32 -12.77 -64.40
N ASP A 786 -6.94 -13.10 -65.53
CA ASP A 786 -7.03 -12.20 -66.68
C ASP A 786 -8.50 -11.79 -66.83
N THR A 787 -8.80 -10.56 -66.40
CA THR A 787 -10.07 -9.88 -66.70
C THR A 787 -9.91 -9.14 -68.02
N SER A 788 -10.62 -9.62 -69.03
CA SER A 788 -10.83 -8.95 -70.32
C SER A 788 -11.80 -7.77 -70.16
N ASP A 789 -11.35 -6.60 -70.58
CA ASP A 789 -12.19 -5.45 -70.94
C ASP A 789 -13.08 -5.80 -72.14
N ALA A 790 -14.35 -5.38 -72.07
CA ALA A 790 -15.26 -5.31 -73.20
C ALA A 790 -16.05 -3.99 -73.12
N ASP A 791 -15.89 -3.17 -74.15
CA ASP A 791 -16.58 -1.90 -74.42
C ASP A 791 -18.00 -2.10 -74.98
N VAL A 792 -18.76 -0.99 -74.98
CA VAL A 792 -20.00 -0.64 -75.73
C VAL A 792 -21.32 -1.13 -75.09
N ASP A 793 -22.33 -0.33 -74.72
CA ASP A 793 -22.77 1.06 -75.03
C ASP A 793 -23.22 1.81 -73.75
#